data_AF-A0A8H8U9Q8-F1
#
_entry.id   AF-A0A8H8U9Q8-F1
#
_cell.length_a   1.000
_cell.length_b   1.000
_cell.length_c   1.000
_cell.angle_alpha   90.00
_cell.angle_beta   90.00
_cell.angle_gamma   90.00
#
_symmetry.space_group_name_H-M   'P 1'
#
loop_
_entity.id
_entity.type
_entity.pdbx_description
1 polymer ?
#
loop_
_entity_poly.entity_id
_entity_poly.type
_entity_poly.pdbx_seq_one_letter_code
_entity_poly.pdbx_strand_id
1 'polypeptide(L)'
;MVSLTVVGLNSGTSIDGIDIALCRISSITHSCDLEVELLNYTEIPATASLRSRILGVVRPGAATTLEDVCELNFALGEEFASAVHKSCIDLSNVDLIASHGQTLWHIPFGERLSTLQMGEPAVISKSTNKTVISSFRTAELAVGRQGAPLSGFFEAAILAHPSQTRISQNIGGIGNATVVPSSRVPESGYFAFDTGPGNVLIDATRESEIDKEAVEGFLKRDYFERKPPKTTGREMFSDTLAKEVIDDLRGKGISDDGIVATITRMTAESIVRAYENFVIPVVGHIDEVYICGGGAFNPNIMRHLSARLPGTKVGILDSTTIGISAAAKEAVLFAVLGFLGMVVGQQFMLGWDGTQVTPSIRKLIEEQHIGSILLTAKNLISAEQTIRLVHELQTIAYEAGHPVPLSIALDQENGGVNSLCDVDSITQFPSAMGVAATGSPEVAFQVAKATALEISAAGINLILGPVLDVLTNARSQPLGVRSTGDDPQVVSQFGVSYVKGYKEAGIATCGKHFPSYGNLEFMGAGAGSGTPVITETLEQLSLSALSPFRSAIASGLDAMMVGGCALVGSGTNVMHACLSGQVVDELLRKDLNFQGVVISACLRMEALIQNIGVGGGTVMAIRAGCDIVVLCRTSAVQHEAIAGLKLAIKEGIIPKDRIRTSLKRILKMKSKCTSWEQALNPLGLEYLAEVKRSHTELARATYQNSISLLRDEKHFLPLSNIIQDSESLLLLTPLLTTSALKGNTPGSSAVCSPTQDVPHHRPSLISGEELFSTLGTTLARRRNGKVLHTSYTANGVELLHENLLNRASAVIVITADANRNHYQIEFTRQIAMVCNSRPISNLKRKTPLIVVSVSSPYDFAIDQSVGTYICTYDFTDIAMNALVSVLCGDEIPRGVLPGAPNKLQKAAKVRQYWTVEDFDRTRDEFALGLLIKAIVEGMPHHRRSQLQETTPASFLLQNSRIEESHLVVRNSTTQEIYGFCSTYFFKESATAAIGSLFVHGMRRNLSIGHSLHERAKRVLLGKPGVKSVQIGSVLPSMFMGIPADDAGKHRRLSRWFLDRGWKRSSAGLAHSMIIRDLSRWTLSARLTSNTQTSSVVYDAVSPTSYSDLILEHVSANSNQNEIELYKLALADARAYQVILARSFPSNKILGSGILCYGRSSLAEFLPVLRTTTDGGGILAPVVSLSNDNYVSIFQGLLVCGIRRIKAQGLNSCVLNKASWKLL
;
A
#
# COMPACT_ATOMS: atom_id res chain seq x y z
N MET A 1 5.64 -17.31 9.37
CA MET A 1 6.50 -17.37 10.56
C MET A 1 7.86 -17.77 10.02
N VAL A 2 8.89 -16.97 10.23
CA VAL A 2 10.24 -17.45 9.90
C VAL A 2 10.68 -18.22 11.11
N SER A 3 10.94 -19.50 10.94
CA SER A 3 11.53 -20.34 11.97
C SER A 3 12.76 -20.96 11.32
N LEU A 4 13.93 -20.65 11.85
CA LEU A 4 15.17 -21.31 11.45
C LEU A 4 15.75 -22.05 12.64
N THR A 5 16.28 -23.23 12.40
CA THR A 5 17.06 -24.02 13.35
C THR A 5 18.53 -23.70 13.12
N VAL A 6 19.13 -22.98 14.06
CA VAL A 6 20.47 -22.41 13.95
C VAL A 6 21.38 -23.02 15.02
N VAL A 7 22.58 -23.45 14.62
CA VAL A 7 23.63 -23.85 15.55
C VAL A 7 24.55 -22.66 15.81
N GLY A 8 24.68 -22.22 17.05
CA GLY A 8 25.67 -21.22 17.45
C GLY A 8 26.91 -21.87 18.05
N LEU A 9 28.10 -21.40 17.65
CA LEU A 9 29.39 -21.90 18.10
C LEU A 9 30.24 -20.80 18.72
N ASN A 10 30.86 -21.12 19.86
CA ASN A 10 31.77 -20.23 20.58
C ASN A 10 32.85 -21.02 21.33
N SER A 11 34.05 -20.47 21.47
CA SER A 11 35.14 -21.05 22.30
C SER A 11 35.70 -20.02 23.31
N GLY A 12 35.07 -18.85 23.39
CA GLY A 12 35.45 -17.78 24.31
C GLY A 12 36.92 -17.35 24.19
N THR A 13 37.51 -16.93 25.32
CA THR A 13 38.92 -16.51 25.43
C THR A 13 39.77 -17.45 26.29
N SER A 14 39.16 -18.46 26.91
CA SER A 14 39.83 -19.40 27.83
C SER A 14 40.22 -20.73 27.19
N ILE A 15 39.62 -21.08 26.03
CA ILE A 15 40.00 -22.24 25.20
C ILE A 15 39.78 -23.56 25.96
N ASP A 16 38.83 -23.58 26.89
CA ASP A 16 38.55 -24.77 27.69
C ASP A 16 37.67 -25.78 26.90
N GLY A 17 36.74 -25.27 26.11
CA GLY A 17 35.81 -26.05 25.30
C GLY A 17 35.15 -25.22 24.20
N ILE A 18 34.47 -25.92 23.30
CA ILE A 18 33.65 -25.34 22.23
C ILE A 18 32.18 -25.51 22.64
N ASP A 19 31.54 -24.38 22.94
CA ASP A 19 30.11 -24.28 23.20
C ASP A 19 29.32 -24.44 21.91
N ILE A 20 28.29 -25.28 21.97
CA ILE A 20 27.40 -25.58 20.86
C ILE A 20 25.96 -25.44 21.33
N ALA A 21 25.23 -24.49 20.77
CA ALA A 21 23.80 -24.29 21.05
C ALA A 21 22.97 -24.49 19.78
N LEU A 22 22.07 -25.48 19.80
CA LEU A 22 21.05 -25.67 18.78
C LEU A 22 19.80 -24.89 19.18
N CYS A 23 19.47 -23.87 18.41
CA CYS A 23 18.36 -22.98 18.69
C CYS A 23 17.32 -23.03 17.57
N ARG A 24 16.05 -23.16 17.91
CA ARG A 24 14.97 -22.78 16.98
C ARG A 24 14.63 -21.32 17.24
N ILE A 25 14.86 -20.50 16.24
CA ILE A 25 14.61 -19.06 16.30
C ILE A 25 13.41 -18.77 15.42
N SER A 26 12.29 -18.42 16.05
CA SER A 26 11.03 -18.14 15.38
C SER A 26 10.49 -16.75 15.69
N SER A 27 9.68 -16.19 14.78
CA SER A 27 9.01 -14.91 15.01
C SER A 27 7.61 -15.10 15.60
N ILE A 28 7.36 -14.55 16.79
CA ILE A 28 6.04 -14.63 17.43
C ILE A 28 5.03 -13.81 16.60
N THR A 29 3.86 -14.35 16.34
CA THR A 29 2.90 -13.79 15.36
C THR A 29 2.25 -12.47 15.79
N HIS A 30 2.36 -12.09 17.07
CA HIS A 30 1.60 -11.00 17.70
C HIS A 30 2.40 -10.07 18.62
N SER A 31 3.69 -10.31 18.87
CA SER A 31 4.58 -9.40 19.61
C SER A 31 5.86 -9.10 18.83
N CYS A 32 6.56 -8.04 19.22
CA CYS A 32 7.86 -7.62 18.67
C CYS A 32 9.01 -8.58 19.02
N ASP A 33 8.71 -9.75 19.58
CA ASP A 33 9.71 -10.63 20.19
C ASP A 33 10.19 -11.70 19.21
N LEU A 34 11.44 -12.11 19.38
CA LEU A 34 11.92 -13.38 18.83
C LEU A 34 11.66 -14.44 19.90
N GLU A 35 11.06 -15.55 19.50
CA GLU A 35 11.07 -16.75 20.31
C GLU A 35 12.36 -17.49 19.99
N VAL A 36 13.23 -17.59 20.99
CA VAL A 36 14.46 -18.37 20.92
C VAL A 36 14.24 -19.60 21.80
N GLU A 37 13.96 -20.72 21.16
CA GLU A 37 13.85 -22.02 21.82
C GLU A 37 15.22 -22.70 21.75
N LEU A 38 15.89 -22.86 22.89
CA LEU A 38 17.10 -23.66 22.99
C LEU A 38 16.72 -25.15 22.96
N LEU A 39 16.98 -25.82 21.84
CA LEU A 39 16.65 -27.23 21.63
C LEU A 39 17.69 -28.17 22.26
N ASN A 40 18.97 -27.81 22.14
CA ASN A 40 20.08 -28.57 22.72
C ASN A 40 21.26 -27.65 23.02
N TYR A 41 22.00 -27.97 24.07
CA TYR A 41 23.29 -27.34 24.38
C TYR A 41 24.29 -28.41 24.79
N THR A 42 25.52 -28.29 24.32
CA THR A 42 26.65 -29.16 24.69
C THR A 42 27.93 -28.36 24.60
N GLU A 43 28.86 -28.67 25.50
CA GLU A 43 30.24 -28.18 25.46
C GLU A 43 31.15 -29.37 25.13
N ILE A 44 31.99 -29.23 24.11
CA ILE A 44 33.00 -30.23 23.74
C ILE A 44 34.37 -29.72 24.20
N PRO A 45 35.08 -30.42 25.11
CA PRO A 45 36.40 -30.00 25.56
C PRO A 45 37.38 -29.86 24.40
N ALA A 46 38.15 -28.77 24.39
CA ALA A 46 39.19 -28.57 23.39
C ALA A 46 40.32 -29.60 23.58
N THR A 47 40.91 -30.08 22.50
CA THR A 47 42.02 -31.04 22.59
C THR A 47 43.23 -30.40 23.28
N ALA A 48 43.87 -31.14 24.20
CA ALA A 48 45.00 -30.63 24.98
C ALA A 48 46.17 -30.15 24.09
N SER A 49 46.38 -30.82 22.96
CA SER A 49 47.36 -30.42 21.94
C SER A 49 47.03 -29.05 21.36
N LEU A 50 45.79 -28.83 20.90
CA LEU A 50 45.36 -27.56 20.30
C LEU A 50 45.42 -26.42 21.32
N ARG A 51 44.94 -26.65 22.56
CA ARG A 51 45.05 -25.69 23.66
C ARG A 51 46.50 -25.27 23.91
N SER A 52 47.41 -26.23 23.98
CA SER A 52 48.84 -25.94 24.19
C SER A 52 49.45 -25.13 23.03
N ARG A 53 49.06 -25.42 21.79
CA ARG A 53 49.53 -24.69 20.60
C ARG A 53 49.06 -23.25 20.60
N ILE A 54 47.77 -23.02 20.90
CA ILE A 54 47.20 -21.67 20.95
C ILE A 54 47.86 -20.85 22.07
N LEU A 55 48.00 -21.42 23.26
CA LEU A 55 48.68 -20.74 24.39
C LEU A 55 50.15 -20.43 24.07
N GLY A 56 50.81 -21.27 23.26
CA GLY A 56 52.16 -21.02 22.76
C GLY A 56 52.25 -19.79 21.85
N VAL A 57 51.27 -19.60 20.95
CA VAL A 57 51.23 -18.52 19.95
C VAL A 57 50.78 -17.18 20.54
N VAL A 58 49.89 -17.19 21.54
CA VAL A 58 49.30 -15.96 22.12
C VAL A 58 50.20 -15.36 23.23
N ARG A 59 51.33 -15.98 23.58
CA ARG A 59 52.22 -15.47 24.62
C ARG A 59 52.99 -14.23 24.12
N PRO A 60 53.00 -13.10 24.87
CA PRO A 60 53.82 -11.94 24.52
C PRO A 60 55.30 -12.32 24.33
N GLY A 61 55.86 -12.01 23.16
CA GLY A 61 57.26 -12.35 22.82
C GLY A 61 57.49 -13.76 22.29
N ALA A 62 56.44 -14.55 22.04
CA ALA A 62 56.57 -15.86 21.38
C ALA A 62 57.08 -15.72 19.93
N ALA A 63 58.03 -16.58 19.55
CA ALA A 63 58.44 -16.73 18.16
C ALA A 63 57.32 -17.42 17.37
N THR A 64 56.45 -16.64 16.74
CA THR A 64 55.32 -17.12 15.94
C THR A 64 55.58 -16.82 14.46
N THR A 65 55.38 -17.81 13.58
CA THR A 65 55.47 -17.63 12.13
C THR A 65 54.09 -17.46 11.49
N LEU A 66 54.03 -16.91 10.27
CA LEU A 66 52.76 -16.87 9.52
C LEU A 66 52.26 -18.27 9.15
N GLU A 67 53.16 -19.25 9.04
CA GLU A 67 52.81 -20.65 8.82
C GLU A 67 52.06 -21.21 10.03
N ASP A 68 52.53 -20.94 11.26
CA ASP A 68 51.85 -21.36 12.49
C ASP A 68 50.44 -20.77 12.57
N VAL A 69 50.28 -19.50 12.24
CA VAL A 69 48.99 -18.78 12.23
C VAL A 69 48.03 -19.37 11.19
N CYS A 70 48.54 -19.67 9.99
CA CYS A 70 47.76 -20.22 8.88
C CYS A 70 47.26 -21.63 9.21
N GLU A 71 48.17 -22.51 9.63
CA GLU A 71 47.82 -23.89 9.98
C GLU A 71 46.86 -23.91 11.17
N LEU A 72 47.10 -23.09 12.20
CA LEU A 72 46.28 -23.08 13.41
C LEU A 72 44.85 -22.63 13.11
N ASN A 73 44.65 -21.70 12.18
CA ASN A 73 43.31 -21.26 11.76
C ASN A 73 42.49 -22.41 11.13
N PHE A 74 43.13 -23.24 10.31
CA PHE A 74 42.51 -24.41 9.70
C PHE A 74 42.28 -25.52 10.74
N ALA A 75 43.28 -25.83 11.58
CA ALA A 75 43.16 -26.82 12.64
C ALA A 75 42.03 -26.48 13.63
N LEU A 76 41.86 -25.20 13.98
CA LEU A 76 40.71 -24.74 14.76
C LEU A 76 39.39 -24.93 14.01
N GLY A 77 39.34 -24.67 12.70
CA GLY A 77 38.15 -24.93 11.88
C GLY A 77 37.77 -26.42 11.89
N GLU A 78 38.76 -27.32 11.82
CA GLU A 78 38.57 -28.77 11.92
C GLU A 78 38.07 -29.19 13.30
N GLU A 79 38.61 -28.61 14.37
CA GLU A 79 38.16 -28.90 15.74
C GLU A 79 36.72 -28.42 15.97
N PHE A 80 36.35 -27.23 15.50
CA PHE A 80 34.97 -26.75 15.54
C PHE A 80 34.01 -27.65 14.76
N ALA A 81 34.40 -28.09 13.57
CA ALA A 81 33.60 -29.03 12.79
C ALA A 81 33.46 -30.39 13.49
N SER A 82 34.57 -30.90 14.05
CA SER A 82 34.59 -32.15 14.83
C SER A 82 33.70 -32.05 16.06
N ALA A 83 33.71 -30.92 16.76
CA ALA A 83 32.85 -30.66 17.91
C ALA A 83 31.37 -30.68 17.51
N VAL A 84 31.00 -30.08 16.37
CA VAL A 84 29.64 -30.15 15.81
C VAL A 84 29.23 -31.61 15.56
N HIS A 85 30.08 -32.42 14.93
CA HIS A 85 29.77 -33.84 14.69
C HIS A 85 29.66 -34.66 15.99
N LYS A 86 30.51 -34.37 16.98
CA LYS A 86 30.49 -35.02 18.31
C LYS A 86 29.30 -34.60 19.18
N SER A 87 28.68 -33.46 18.90
CA SER A 87 27.51 -32.95 19.65
C SER A 87 26.24 -33.79 19.49
N CYS A 88 26.25 -34.79 18.60
CA CYS A 88 25.11 -35.62 18.24
C CYS A 88 23.90 -34.83 17.71
N ILE A 89 24.10 -33.58 17.28
CA ILE A 89 23.08 -32.78 16.60
C ILE A 89 22.84 -33.38 15.21
N ASP A 90 21.57 -33.65 14.90
CA ASP A 90 21.18 -34.03 13.55
C ASP A 90 21.26 -32.83 12.62
N LEU A 91 22.36 -32.76 11.87
CA LEU A 91 22.61 -31.70 10.91
C LEU A 91 21.55 -31.62 9.81
N SER A 92 20.81 -32.68 9.49
CA SER A 92 19.75 -32.60 8.46
C SER A 92 18.67 -31.57 8.81
N ASN A 93 18.44 -31.35 10.12
CA ASN A 93 17.46 -30.42 10.67
C ASN A 93 18.04 -29.04 11.01
N VAL A 94 19.31 -28.77 10.69
CA VAL A 94 19.98 -27.49 10.91
C VAL A 94 19.99 -26.68 9.61
N ASP A 95 19.52 -25.44 9.67
CA ASP A 95 19.49 -24.52 8.52
C ASP A 95 20.83 -23.82 8.33
N LEU A 96 21.46 -23.35 9.42
CA LEU A 96 22.75 -22.65 9.37
C LEU A 96 23.55 -22.80 10.66
N ILE A 97 24.86 -22.57 10.56
CA ILE A 97 25.80 -22.52 11.67
C ILE A 97 26.33 -21.09 11.79
N ALA A 98 26.36 -20.53 13.00
CA ALA A 98 26.90 -19.22 13.31
C ALA A 98 28.12 -19.39 14.22
N SER A 99 29.32 -19.19 13.69
CA SER A 99 30.58 -19.43 14.38
C SER A 99 31.33 -18.15 14.68
N HIS A 100 31.50 -17.83 15.97
CA HIS A 100 32.37 -16.74 16.39
C HIS A 100 33.86 -17.09 16.27
N GLY A 101 34.19 -18.38 16.41
CA GLY A 101 35.58 -18.85 16.48
C GLY A 101 36.26 -18.55 17.81
N GLN A 102 37.58 -18.74 17.83
CA GLN A 102 38.47 -18.50 18.96
C GLN A 102 39.16 -17.15 18.82
N THR A 103 39.08 -16.30 19.85
CA THR A 103 39.83 -15.03 19.85
C THR A 103 41.27 -15.28 20.27
N LEU A 104 42.24 -14.94 19.41
CA LEU A 104 43.67 -15.03 19.71
C LEU A 104 44.27 -13.70 20.15
N TRP A 105 43.93 -12.62 19.45
CA TRP A 105 44.48 -11.30 19.73
C TRP A 105 43.44 -10.21 19.49
N HIS A 106 43.46 -9.16 20.31
CA HIS A 106 42.49 -8.08 20.24
C HIS A 106 43.15 -6.74 20.56
N ILE A 107 43.01 -5.77 19.65
CA ILE A 107 43.56 -4.42 19.75
C ILE A 107 42.38 -3.44 19.61
N PRO A 108 41.67 -3.14 20.71
CA PRO A 108 40.51 -2.26 20.70
C PRO A 108 40.85 -0.77 20.79
N PHE A 109 42.13 -0.40 20.78
CA PHE A 109 42.60 1.00 20.87
C PHE A 109 43.83 1.23 19.97
N GLY A 110 44.04 2.47 19.51
CA GLY A 110 45.18 2.88 18.67
C GLY A 110 44.74 3.41 17.30
N GLU A 111 45.71 3.73 16.43
CA GLU A 111 45.42 4.23 15.07
C GLU A 111 44.62 3.23 14.21
N ARG A 112 44.77 1.93 14.49
CA ARG A 112 44.09 0.85 13.77
C ARG A 112 43.52 -0.18 14.73
N LEU A 113 42.21 -0.12 14.92
CA LEU A 113 41.45 -1.13 15.67
C LEU A 113 41.52 -2.46 14.93
N SER A 114 41.89 -3.54 15.61
CA SER A 114 42.05 -4.86 14.97
C SER A 114 41.79 -6.03 15.91
N THR A 115 41.48 -7.19 15.35
CA THR A 115 41.31 -8.44 16.10
C THR A 115 41.64 -9.62 15.21
N LEU A 116 42.06 -10.72 15.83
CA LEU A 116 42.33 -11.99 15.17
C LEU A 116 41.45 -13.06 15.83
N GLN A 117 40.32 -13.38 15.18
CA GLN A 117 39.59 -14.62 15.43
C GLN A 117 40.09 -15.71 14.48
N MET A 118 40.20 -16.93 14.98
CA MET A 118 40.56 -18.12 14.22
C MET A 118 39.50 -19.22 14.35
N GLY A 119 39.48 -20.13 13.36
CA GLY A 119 38.47 -21.17 13.21
C GLY A 119 37.83 -21.04 11.84
N GLU A 120 38.56 -21.45 10.81
CA GLU A 120 38.24 -21.18 9.40
C GLU A 120 36.80 -21.60 9.05
N PRO A 121 35.87 -20.65 8.77
CA PRO A 121 34.48 -20.96 8.48
C PRO A 121 34.30 -21.83 7.23
N ALA A 122 35.18 -21.72 6.24
CA ALA A 122 35.13 -22.57 5.05
C ALA A 122 35.39 -24.06 5.38
N VAL A 123 36.25 -24.35 6.36
CA VAL A 123 36.51 -25.71 6.84
C VAL A 123 35.29 -26.27 7.55
N ILE A 124 34.68 -25.48 8.44
CA ILE A 124 33.45 -25.85 9.15
C ILE A 124 32.33 -26.13 8.15
N SER A 125 32.14 -25.24 7.17
CA SER A 125 31.11 -25.35 6.14
C SER A 125 31.29 -26.63 5.31
N LYS A 126 32.50 -26.88 4.82
CA LYS A 126 32.82 -28.08 4.03
C LYS A 126 32.57 -29.37 4.80
N SER A 127 32.96 -29.42 6.07
CA SER A 127 32.82 -30.63 6.91
C SER A 127 31.38 -30.91 7.34
N THR A 128 30.60 -29.86 7.61
CA THR A 128 29.22 -29.99 8.09
C THR A 128 28.19 -29.98 6.96
N ASN A 129 28.58 -29.57 5.76
CA ASN A 129 27.70 -29.30 4.63
C ASN A 129 26.58 -28.30 4.98
N LYS A 130 26.95 -27.23 5.70
CA LYS A 130 26.04 -26.16 6.15
C LYS A 130 26.63 -24.79 5.91
N THR A 131 25.76 -23.81 5.68
CA THR A 131 26.15 -22.40 5.62
C THR A 131 26.70 -21.96 6.98
N VAL A 132 27.90 -21.37 6.99
CA VAL A 132 28.57 -20.89 8.20
C VAL A 132 28.68 -19.35 8.17
N ILE A 133 28.09 -18.68 9.15
CA ILE A 133 28.16 -17.23 9.34
C ILE A 133 29.21 -16.92 10.41
N SER A 134 30.13 -15.99 10.14
CA SER A 134 31.26 -15.69 11.04
C SER A 134 31.62 -14.20 11.07
N SER A 135 32.78 -13.86 11.66
CA SER A 135 33.38 -12.51 11.66
C SER A 135 32.59 -11.44 12.43
N PHE A 136 31.81 -11.85 13.44
CA PHE A 136 30.99 -10.94 14.24
C PHE A 136 31.80 -9.83 14.92
N ARG A 137 32.95 -10.15 15.51
CA ARG A 137 33.80 -9.15 16.19
C ARG A 137 34.54 -8.25 15.21
N THR A 138 35.08 -8.81 14.14
CA THR A 138 35.72 -8.03 13.05
C THR A 138 34.75 -7.00 12.48
N ALA A 139 33.48 -7.38 12.29
CA ALA A 139 32.43 -6.46 11.84
C ALA A 139 32.16 -5.33 12.85
N GLU A 140 32.37 -5.54 14.15
CA GLU A 140 32.25 -4.48 15.15
C GLU A 140 33.39 -3.46 15.07
N LEU A 141 34.63 -3.93 14.96
CA LEU A 141 35.83 -3.08 14.86
C LEU A 141 35.88 -2.30 13.55
N ALA A 142 35.42 -2.89 12.45
CA ALA A 142 35.38 -2.26 11.13
C ALA A 142 34.55 -0.96 11.09
N VAL A 143 33.63 -0.77 12.04
CA VAL A 143 32.81 0.45 12.15
C VAL A 143 33.16 1.28 13.38
N GLY A 144 34.38 1.13 13.91
CA GLY A 144 34.94 2.00 14.94
C GLY A 144 34.53 1.68 16.37
N ARG A 145 33.83 0.56 16.62
CA ARG A 145 33.53 0.09 17.98
C ARG A 145 34.67 -0.78 18.52
N GLN A 146 34.72 -0.95 19.84
CA GLN A 146 35.77 -1.73 20.49
C GLN A 146 35.61 -3.26 20.32
N GLY A 147 34.50 -3.76 19.79
CA GLY A 147 34.31 -5.20 19.54
C GLY A 147 34.13 -6.07 20.79
N ALA A 148 33.91 -5.47 21.97
CA ALA A 148 33.60 -6.18 23.21
C ALA A 148 32.81 -5.30 24.20
N PRO A 149 31.94 -5.89 25.05
CA PRO A 149 31.41 -7.25 24.92
C PRO A 149 30.33 -7.34 23.81
N LEU A 150 30.34 -8.44 23.03
CA LEU A 150 29.36 -8.66 21.94
C LEU A 150 27.96 -9.03 22.46
N SER A 151 27.87 -9.50 23.70
CA SER A 151 26.64 -10.01 24.31
C SER A 151 25.71 -8.92 24.83
N GLY A 152 26.16 -7.66 24.91
CA GLY A 152 25.42 -6.60 25.60
C GLY A 152 23.98 -6.41 25.11
N PHE A 153 23.73 -6.47 23.80
CA PHE A 153 22.37 -6.31 23.28
C PHE A 153 21.46 -7.51 23.60
N PHE A 154 22.04 -8.72 23.61
CA PHE A 154 21.30 -9.96 23.85
C PHE A 154 20.98 -10.10 25.34
N GLU A 155 21.95 -9.76 26.19
CA GLU A 155 21.79 -9.68 27.64
C GLU A 155 20.76 -8.62 28.03
N ALA A 156 20.77 -7.45 27.37
CA ALA A 156 19.73 -6.44 27.57
C ALA A 156 18.34 -6.94 27.18
N ALA A 157 18.22 -7.74 26.11
CA ALA A 157 16.93 -8.27 25.66
C ALA A 157 16.35 -9.29 26.65
N ILE A 158 17.18 -10.15 27.25
CA ILE A 158 16.72 -11.19 28.18
C ILE A 158 16.58 -10.70 29.63
N LEU A 159 17.27 -9.62 30.00
CA LEU A 159 17.25 -9.08 31.38
C LEU A 159 16.38 -7.83 31.55
N ALA A 160 15.83 -7.23 30.49
CA ALA A 160 15.00 -6.04 30.60
C ALA A 160 13.85 -6.24 31.61
N HIS A 161 13.67 -5.29 32.52
CA HIS A 161 12.60 -5.31 33.52
C HIS A 161 11.97 -3.92 33.69
N PRO A 162 10.63 -3.81 33.79
CA PRO A 162 9.96 -2.52 33.86
C PRO A 162 10.31 -1.69 35.10
N SER A 163 10.72 -2.33 36.19
CA SER A 163 10.94 -1.66 37.48
C SER A 163 12.24 -1.99 38.19
N GLN A 164 13.10 -2.85 37.63
CA GLN A 164 14.35 -3.28 38.27
C GLN A 164 15.51 -3.02 37.33
N THR A 165 16.58 -2.43 37.86
CA THR A 165 17.87 -2.34 37.18
C THR A 165 18.63 -3.63 37.41
N ARG A 166 19.00 -4.30 36.33
CA ARG A 166 19.65 -5.60 36.34
C ARG A 166 21.01 -5.53 35.69
N ILE A 167 21.98 -6.28 36.21
CA ILE A 167 23.31 -6.40 35.63
C ILE A 167 23.60 -7.87 35.28
N SER A 168 24.05 -8.13 34.07
CA SER A 168 24.71 -9.39 33.70
C SER A 168 26.23 -9.20 33.88
N GLN A 169 26.82 -9.92 34.83
CA GLN A 169 28.25 -9.91 35.09
C GLN A 169 28.85 -11.24 34.67
N ASN A 170 29.53 -11.29 33.53
CA ASN A 170 30.30 -12.45 33.13
C ASN A 170 31.67 -12.42 33.81
N ILE A 171 32.08 -13.53 34.45
CA ILE A 171 33.39 -13.72 35.08
C ILE A 171 34.08 -14.89 34.38
N GLY A 172 34.58 -14.63 33.17
CA GLY A 172 35.44 -15.53 32.40
C GLY A 172 36.93 -15.24 32.65
N GLY A 173 37.77 -15.30 31.63
CA GLY A 173 39.18 -14.84 31.74
C GLY A 173 39.26 -13.35 32.08
N ILE A 174 38.44 -12.53 31.42
CA ILE A 174 38.20 -11.12 31.72
C ILE A 174 36.75 -10.95 32.19
N GLY A 175 36.55 -10.19 33.25
CA GLY A 175 35.21 -9.85 33.75
C GLY A 175 34.58 -8.75 32.91
N ASN A 176 33.30 -8.90 32.57
CA ASN A 176 32.52 -7.87 31.87
C ASN A 176 31.11 -7.74 32.43
N ALA A 177 30.59 -6.51 32.40
CA ALA A 177 29.28 -6.15 32.89
C ALA A 177 28.43 -5.57 31.77
N THR A 178 27.20 -6.06 31.63
CA THR A 178 26.12 -5.41 30.88
C THR A 178 25.09 -4.88 31.87
N VAL A 179 24.94 -3.56 31.91
CA VAL A 179 23.99 -2.86 32.76
C VAL A 179 22.71 -2.59 31.99
N VAL A 180 21.59 -3.04 32.55
CA VAL A 180 20.25 -2.91 31.98
C VAL A 180 19.39 -2.10 32.96
N PRO A 181 19.32 -0.76 32.77
CA PRO A 181 18.50 0.10 33.62
C PRO A 181 17.02 -0.27 33.57
N SER A 182 16.30 -0.03 34.66
CA SER A 182 14.84 -0.14 34.65
C SER A 182 14.21 0.87 33.68
N SER A 183 13.06 0.55 33.11
CA SER A 183 12.32 1.45 32.19
C SER A 183 11.87 2.78 32.83
N ARG A 184 12.06 2.97 34.14
CA ARG A 184 11.76 4.20 34.87
C ARG A 184 12.87 5.24 34.78
N VAL A 185 14.09 4.85 34.38
CA VAL A 185 15.21 5.78 34.20
C VAL A 185 15.06 6.45 32.83
N PRO A 186 14.63 7.72 32.77
CA PRO A 186 14.40 8.41 31.50
C PRO A 186 15.74 8.53 30.76
N GLU A 187 15.74 8.33 29.44
CA GLU A 187 16.89 8.53 28.53
C GLU A 187 18.06 7.52 28.61
N SER A 188 17.97 6.43 29.39
CA SER A 188 19.08 5.45 29.47
C SER A 188 18.85 4.19 28.63
N GLY A 189 19.71 3.96 27.63
CA GLY A 189 19.89 2.65 26.98
C GLY A 189 20.76 1.72 27.84
N TYR A 190 20.87 0.43 27.47
CA TYR A 190 21.83 -0.46 28.11
C TYR A 190 23.27 -0.02 27.77
N PHE A 191 24.23 -0.31 28.65
CA PHE A 191 25.64 -0.11 28.37
C PHE A 191 26.46 -1.27 28.94
N ALA A 192 27.62 -1.52 28.34
CA ALA A 192 28.47 -2.64 28.74
C ALA A 192 29.95 -2.28 28.69
N PHE A 193 30.75 -2.89 29.57
CA PHE A 193 32.18 -2.61 29.71
C PHE A 193 32.88 -3.72 30.50
N ASP A 194 34.21 -3.77 30.41
CA ASP A 194 35.02 -4.73 31.14
C ASP A 194 35.35 -4.22 32.56
N THR A 195 35.27 -5.12 33.55
CA THR A 195 35.47 -4.85 34.98
C THR A 195 36.87 -5.20 35.48
N GLY A 196 37.71 -5.81 34.64
CA GLY A 196 39.08 -6.23 34.97
C GLY A 196 39.31 -7.74 34.86
N PRO A 197 40.34 -8.31 35.52
CA PRO A 197 40.68 -9.72 35.41
C PRO A 197 39.59 -10.60 36.07
N GLY A 198 39.15 -11.64 35.39
CA GLY A 198 38.27 -12.67 35.95
C GLY A 198 39.08 -13.84 36.52
N ASN A 199 38.79 -15.07 36.08
CA ASN A 199 39.50 -16.29 36.49
C ASN A 199 40.94 -16.39 35.99
N VAL A 200 41.43 -15.48 35.14
CA VAL A 200 42.79 -15.59 34.59
C VAL A 200 43.88 -15.60 35.67
N LEU A 201 43.56 -15.11 36.88
CA LEU A 201 44.47 -15.08 38.02
C LEU A 201 44.13 -16.12 39.11
N ILE A 202 43.06 -16.91 38.96
CA ILE A 202 42.48 -17.69 40.06
C ILE A 202 42.27 -19.15 39.65
N ASP A 203 42.91 -20.09 40.37
CA ASP A 203 42.41 -21.46 40.49
C ASP A 203 42.54 -21.96 41.95
N ALA A 204 41.38 -22.29 42.52
CA ALA A 204 41.03 -22.94 43.81
C ALA A 204 41.84 -22.64 45.09
N THR A 205 41.18 -22.11 46.14
CA THR A 205 41.41 -22.43 47.59
C THR A 205 40.44 -21.69 48.56
N ARG A 206 40.50 -22.07 49.85
CA ARG A 206 39.60 -21.69 50.97
C ARG A 206 39.95 -20.34 51.61
N GLU A 207 39.07 -19.86 52.50
CA GLU A 207 39.21 -18.58 53.24
C GLU A 207 40.50 -18.51 54.07
N SER A 208 41.47 -17.74 53.58
CA SER A 208 42.80 -17.53 54.18
C SER A 208 43.10 -16.02 54.32
N GLU A 209 44.28 -15.68 54.83
CA GLU A 209 44.72 -14.29 55.07
C GLU A 209 44.78 -13.47 53.77
N ILE A 210 44.00 -12.39 53.69
CA ILE A 210 43.92 -11.48 52.53
C ILE A 210 44.80 -10.26 52.78
N ASP A 211 45.78 -10.02 51.91
CA ASP A 211 46.59 -8.79 51.93
C ASP A 211 45.80 -7.62 51.30
N LYS A 212 45.26 -6.75 52.16
CA LYS A 212 44.48 -5.58 51.74
C LYS A 212 45.32 -4.53 51.01
N GLU A 213 46.60 -4.39 51.36
CA GLU A 213 47.48 -3.40 50.74
C GLU A 213 47.82 -3.81 49.30
N ALA A 214 48.03 -5.11 49.07
CA ALA A 214 48.21 -5.65 47.73
C ALA A 214 46.96 -5.45 46.85
N VAL A 215 45.75 -5.68 47.38
CA VAL A 215 44.50 -5.42 46.63
C VAL A 215 44.39 -3.95 46.24
N GLU A 216 44.65 -3.02 47.17
CA GLU A 216 44.63 -1.58 46.89
C GLU A 216 45.70 -1.16 45.87
N GLY A 217 46.93 -1.64 46.05
CA GLY A 217 48.02 -1.39 45.11
C GLY A 217 47.68 -1.91 43.71
N PHE A 218 46.99 -3.05 43.62
CA PHE A 218 46.63 -3.62 42.34
C PHE A 218 45.60 -2.79 41.58
N LEU A 219 44.62 -2.26 42.29
CA LEU A 219 43.49 -1.50 41.74
C LEU A 219 43.83 -0.02 41.44
N LYS A 220 45.03 0.46 41.79
CA LYS A 220 45.55 1.79 41.41
C LYS A 220 46.04 1.91 39.96
N ARG A 221 46.08 0.82 39.20
CA ARG A 221 46.51 0.86 37.79
C ARG A 221 45.54 1.67 36.94
N ASP A 222 46.08 2.41 35.97
CA ASP A 222 45.35 3.33 35.07
C ASP A 222 44.05 2.77 34.49
N TYR A 223 44.01 1.46 34.18
CA TYR A 223 42.82 0.83 33.61
C TYR A 223 41.57 0.93 34.50
N PHE A 224 41.71 0.82 35.82
CA PHE A 224 40.57 0.83 36.73
C PHE A 224 39.91 2.21 36.84
N GLU A 225 40.68 3.28 36.63
CA GLU A 225 40.22 4.68 36.65
C GLU A 225 39.57 5.13 35.34
N ARG A 226 39.79 4.43 34.22
CA ARG A 226 39.16 4.76 32.93
C ARG A 226 37.63 4.64 33.00
N LYS A 227 36.93 5.61 32.42
CA LYS A 227 35.46 5.60 32.26
C LYS A 227 35.03 4.67 31.12
N PRO A 228 33.85 4.03 31.21
CA PRO A 228 33.25 3.30 30.09
C PRO A 228 33.00 4.18 28.84
N PRO A 229 33.01 3.60 27.61
CA PRO A 229 33.30 2.20 27.29
C PRO A 229 34.79 1.88 27.47
N LYS A 230 35.09 0.75 28.13
CA LYS A 230 36.45 0.26 28.32
C LYS A 230 36.48 -1.25 28.16
N THR A 231 37.47 -1.74 27.43
CA THR A 231 37.67 -3.17 27.14
C THR A 231 39.13 -3.55 27.36
N THR A 232 39.40 -4.83 27.62
CA THR A 232 40.73 -5.36 27.92
C THR A 232 40.83 -6.84 27.55
N GLY A 233 42.02 -7.43 27.68
CA GLY A 233 42.32 -8.81 27.32
C GLY A 233 43.56 -9.34 28.02
N ARG A 234 44.01 -10.54 27.60
CA ARG A 234 45.19 -11.23 28.15
C ARG A 234 46.49 -10.46 27.92
N GLU A 235 46.52 -9.52 26.98
CA GLU A 235 47.65 -8.64 26.71
C GLU A 235 47.91 -7.64 27.85
N MET A 236 46.88 -7.25 28.60
CA MET A 236 46.99 -6.33 29.75
C MET A 236 46.99 -7.10 31.07
N PHE A 237 46.15 -8.14 31.19
CA PHE A 237 46.08 -9.03 32.36
C PHE A 237 46.63 -10.41 31.99
N SER A 238 47.96 -10.50 31.90
CA SER A 238 48.68 -11.68 31.43
C SER A 238 49.11 -12.63 32.55
N ASP A 239 49.49 -13.85 32.18
CA ASP A 239 50.09 -14.83 33.10
C ASP A 239 51.41 -14.30 33.71
N THR A 240 52.13 -13.42 33.01
CA THR A 240 53.32 -12.74 33.53
C THR A 240 52.96 -11.81 34.68
N LEU A 241 51.91 -10.99 34.51
CA LEU A 241 51.41 -10.12 35.57
C LEU A 241 50.90 -10.95 36.77
N ALA A 242 50.23 -12.06 36.50
CA ALA A 242 49.81 -13.00 37.54
C ALA A 242 51.00 -13.47 38.37
N LYS A 243 52.07 -13.89 37.69
CA LYS A 243 53.30 -14.36 38.32
C LYS A 243 54.00 -13.26 39.12
N GLU A 244 54.08 -12.03 38.61
CA GLU A 244 54.64 -10.88 39.34
C GLU A 244 53.89 -10.61 40.64
N VAL A 245 52.55 -10.66 40.62
CA VAL A 245 51.72 -10.48 41.82
C VAL A 245 51.95 -11.63 42.81
N ILE A 246 52.02 -12.88 42.32
CA ILE A 246 52.29 -14.05 43.15
C ILE A 246 53.68 -13.96 43.81
N ASP A 247 54.71 -13.59 43.04
CA ASP A 247 56.09 -13.50 43.53
C ASP A 247 56.25 -12.34 44.54
N ASP A 248 55.57 -11.21 44.36
CA ASP A 248 55.55 -10.10 45.32
C ASP A 248 54.89 -10.51 46.65
N LEU A 249 53.73 -11.17 46.60
CA LEU A 249 53.04 -11.64 47.80
C LEU A 249 53.84 -12.72 48.53
N ARG A 250 54.47 -13.63 47.79
CA ARG A 250 55.36 -14.65 48.37
C ARG A 250 56.60 -14.01 49.01
N GLY A 251 57.16 -12.96 48.39
CA GLY A 251 58.26 -12.16 48.94
C GLY A 251 57.91 -11.44 50.25
N LYS A 252 56.62 -11.12 50.45
CA LYS A 252 56.07 -10.55 51.71
C LYS A 252 55.77 -11.61 52.78
N GLY A 253 56.00 -12.89 52.50
CA GLY A 253 55.75 -13.99 53.44
C GLY A 253 54.29 -14.46 53.50
N ILE A 254 53.45 -14.10 52.53
CA ILE A 254 52.06 -14.56 52.45
C ILE A 254 52.03 -16.04 52.02
N SER A 255 51.20 -16.84 52.69
CA SER A 255 51.01 -18.27 52.35
C SER A 255 50.36 -18.44 50.96
N ASP A 256 50.59 -19.57 50.28
CA ASP A 256 50.00 -19.83 48.95
C ASP A 256 48.45 -19.72 48.97
N ASP A 257 47.79 -20.18 50.04
CA ASP A 257 46.34 -20.01 50.20
C ASP A 257 45.95 -18.52 50.37
N GLY A 258 46.76 -17.74 51.09
CA GLY A 258 46.58 -16.29 51.24
C GLY A 258 46.80 -15.53 49.93
N ILE A 259 47.72 -15.99 49.08
CA ILE A 259 47.96 -15.45 47.74
C ILE A 259 46.71 -15.62 46.87
N VAL A 260 46.17 -16.83 46.78
CA VAL A 260 44.96 -17.10 45.99
C VAL A 260 43.75 -16.35 46.53
N ALA A 261 43.60 -16.28 47.86
CA ALA A 261 42.53 -15.49 48.50
C ALA A 261 42.65 -13.99 48.18
N THR A 262 43.87 -13.45 48.20
CA THR A 262 44.17 -12.05 47.87
C THR A 262 43.86 -11.75 46.40
N ILE A 263 44.28 -12.61 45.47
CA ILE A 263 44.00 -12.45 44.04
C ILE A 263 42.50 -12.61 43.75
N THR A 264 41.83 -13.58 44.39
CA THR A 264 40.37 -13.72 44.31
C THR A 264 39.66 -12.45 44.79
N ARG A 265 40.19 -11.81 45.84
CA ARG A 265 39.70 -10.53 46.33
C ARG A 265 39.93 -9.40 45.33
N MET A 266 41.06 -9.37 44.60
CA MET A 266 41.30 -8.36 43.56
C MET A 266 40.22 -8.37 42.47
N THR A 267 39.84 -9.55 41.97
CA THR A 267 38.75 -9.71 40.98
C THR A 267 37.40 -9.27 41.54
N ALA A 268 37.04 -9.73 42.74
CA ALA A 268 35.74 -9.39 43.32
C ALA A 268 35.64 -7.90 43.66
N GLU A 269 36.72 -7.29 44.17
CA GLU A 269 36.78 -5.88 44.50
C GLU A 269 36.80 -4.98 43.26
N SER A 270 37.43 -5.42 42.16
CA SER A 270 37.42 -4.65 40.90
C SER A 270 36.01 -4.50 40.33
N ILE A 271 35.18 -5.54 40.42
CA ILE A 271 33.77 -5.53 40.00
C ILE A 271 32.98 -4.53 40.85
N VAL A 272 33.11 -4.60 42.18
CA VAL A 272 32.41 -3.70 43.11
C VAL A 272 32.76 -2.23 42.82
N ARG A 273 34.04 -1.89 42.74
CA ARG A 273 34.49 -0.52 42.44
C ARG A 273 33.99 -0.04 41.08
N ALA A 274 33.94 -0.93 40.09
CA ALA A 274 33.43 -0.57 38.79
C ALA A 274 31.94 -0.20 38.86
N TYR A 275 31.14 -0.88 39.69
CA TYR A 275 29.74 -0.53 39.91
C TYR A 275 29.58 0.78 40.69
N GLU A 276 30.33 0.94 41.78
CA GLU A 276 30.32 2.15 42.61
C GLU A 276 30.72 3.40 41.81
N ASN A 277 31.74 3.29 40.95
CA ASN A 277 32.29 4.43 40.23
C ASN A 277 31.55 4.75 38.93
N PHE A 278 31.00 3.75 38.24
CA PHE A 278 30.49 3.93 36.86
C PHE A 278 29.03 3.54 36.66
N VAL A 279 28.46 2.71 37.52
CA VAL A 279 27.08 2.23 37.36
C VAL A 279 26.12 2.98 38.28
N ILE A 280 26.34 2.90 39.58
CA ILE A 280 25.49 3.53 40.61
C ILE A 280 25.29 5.04 40.35
N PRO A 281 26.30 5.82 39.94
CA PRO A 281 26.11 7.24 39.63
C PRO A 281 25.15 7.51 38.46
N VAL A 282 24.95 6.53 37.57
CA VAL A 282 24.11 6.64 36.38
C VAL A 282 22.69 6.11 36.64
N VAL A 283 22.57 4.94 37.27
CA VAL A 283 21.27 4.27 37.47
C VAL A 283 20.65 4.48 38.84
N GLY A 284 21.40 5.09 39.78
CA GLY A 284 21.00 5.33 41.17
C GLY A 284 21.06 4.08 42.05
N HIS A 285 20.40 2.99 41.64
CA HIS A 285 20.35 1.73 42.39
C HIS A 285 20.41 0.50 41.48
N ILE A 286 21.01 -0.57 41.99
CA ILE A 286 21.11 -1.87 41.33
C ILE A 286 20.27 -2.87 42.14
N ASP A 287 19.19 -3.37 41.54
CA ASP A 287 18.28 -4.31 42.22
C ASP A 287 18.84 -5.74 42.18
N GLU A 288 19.33 -6.18 41.02
CA GLU A 288 19.79 -7.57 40.83
C GLU A 288 21.07 -7.65 39.99
N VAL A 289 21.97 -8.52 40.39
CA VAL A 289 23.22 -8.84 39.67
C VAL A 289 23.25 -10.33 39.41
N TYR A 290 23.28 -10.68 38.13
CA TYR A 290 23.34 -12.05 37.63
C TYR A 290 24.78 -12.39 37.20
N ILE A 291 25.44 -13.25 37.96
CA ILE A 291 26.81 -13.69 37.69
C ILE A 291 26.79 -14.87 36.70
N CYS A 292 27.62 -14.77 35.65
CA CYS A 292 27.83 -15.76 34.60
C CYS A 292 29.31 -16.16 34.52
N GLY A 293 29.62 -17.22 33.78
CA GLY A 293 30.99 -17.70 33.56
C GLY A 293 31.55 -18.51 34.74
N GLY A 294 32.79 -19.01 34.61
CA GLY A 294 33.41 -19.90 35.60
C GLY A 294 33.51 -19.29 37.00
N GLY A 295 33.68 -17.96 37.10
CA GLY A 295 33.73 -17.26 38.39
C GLY A 295 32.42 -17.24 39.16
N ALA A 296 31.28 -17.52 38.52
CA ALA A 296 29.97 -17.65 39.18
C ALA A 296 29.94 -18.77 40.23
N PHE A 297 30.77 -19.81 40.04
CA PHE A 297 30.87 -20.96 40.94
C PHE A 297 31.88 -20.76 42.07
N ASN A 298 32.56 -19.60 42.14
CA ASN A 298 33.49 -19.29 43.23
C ASN A 298 32.74 -18.66 44.42
N PRO A 299 32.57 -19.38 45.55
CA PRO A 299 31.77 -18.90 46.67
C PRO A 299 32.38 -17.66 47.36
N ASN A 300 33.69 -17.46 47.27
CA ASN A 300 34.35 -16.30 47.88
C ASN A 300 34.04 -15.01 47.10
N ILE A 301 33.97 -15.07 45.76
CA ILE A 301 33.55 -13.94 44.92
C ILE A 301 32.09 -13.60 45.22
N MET A 302 31.20 -14.59 45.19
CA MET A 302 29.76 -14.41 45.44
C MET A 302 29.49 -13.80 46.83
N ARG A 303 30.16 -14.30 47.87
CA ARG A 303 30.02 -13.79 49.25
C ARG A 303 30.52 -12.35 49.35
N HIS A 304 31.65 -12.01 48.72
CA HIS A 304 32.19 -10.64 48.75
C HIS A 304 31.28 -9.65 48.03
N LEU A 305 30.80 -9.99 46.82
CA LEU A 305 29.87 -9.16 46.07
C LEU A 305 28.59 -8.89 46.87
N SER A 306 28.03 -9.92 47.49
CA SER A 306 26.83 -9.81 48.34
C SER A 306 27.06 -8.94 49.58
N ALA A 307 28.23 -9.06 50.22
CA ALA A 307 28.58 -8.28 51.40
C ALA A 307 28.81 -6.80 51.08
N ARG A 308 29.39 -6.49 49.91
CA ARG A 308 29.66 -5.11 49.46
C ARG A 308 28.45 -4.42 48.84
N LEU A 309 27.43 -5.18 48.43
CA LEU A 309 26.20 -4.67 47.83
C LEU A 309 24.98 -5.10 48.67
N PRO A 310 24.82 -4.62 49.92
CA PRO A 310 23.82 -5.13 50.87
C PRO A 310 22.36 -4.88 50.45
N GLY A 311 22.12 -3.99 49.48
CA GLY A 311 20.79 -3.70 48.93
C GLY A 311 20.49 -4.41 47.60
N THR A 312 21.40 -5.25 47.09
CA THR A 312 21.33 -5.85 45.75
C THR A 312 21.26 -7.37 45.86
N LYS A 313 20.35 -7.99 45.10
CA LYS A 313 20.27 -9.44 45.00
C LYS A 313 21.34 -9.96 44.05
N VAL A 314 22.39 -10.59 44.58
CA VAL A 314 23.45 -11.22 43.78
C VAL A 314 23.16 -12.71 43.65
N GLY A 315 23.08 -13.23 42.42
CA GLY A 315 22.79 -14.63 42.14
C GLY A 315 23.44 -15.14 40.86
N ILE A 316 23.46 -16.46 40.67
CA ILE A 316 23.90 -17.08 39.42
C ILE A 316 22.77 -16.96 38.40
N LEU A 317 23.09 -16.67 37.13
CA LEU A 317 22.10 -16.71 36.06
C LEU A 317 21.73 -18.18 35.75
N ASP A 318 20.55 -18.62 36.17
CA ASP A 318 20.05 -19.96 35.89
C ASP A 318 18.96 -19.97 34.80
N SER A 319 18.70 -21.16 34.25
CA SER A 319 17.67 -21.35 33.22
C SER A 319 16.25 -21.09 33.73
N THR A 320 16.01 -21.15 35.05
CA THR A 320 14.69 -20.86 35.63
C THR A 320 14.36 -19.37 35.61
N THR A 321 15.38 -18.51 35.56
CA THR A 321 15.22 -17.05 35.57
C THR A 321 14.99 -16.47 34.17
N ILE A 322 15.63 -17.02 33.14
CA ILE A 322 15.63 -16.45 31.76
C ILE A 322 15.34 -17.46 30.63
N GLY A 323 15.11 -18.74 30.94
CA GLY A 323 14.88 -19.80 29.94
C GLY A 323 16.14 -20.34 29.24
N ILE A 324 17.31 -19.78 29.50
CA ILE A 324 18.61 -20.17 28.90
C ILE A 324 19.65 -20.30 30.01
N SER A 325 20.50 -21.35 29.99
CA SER A 325 21.57 -21.49 30.98
C SER A 325 22.69 -20.47 30.76
N ALA A 326 23.38 -20.05 31.83
CA ALA A 326 24.53 -19.15 31.73
C ALA A 326 25.61 -19.64 30.75
N ALA A 327 25.82 -20.96 30.66
CA ALA A 327 26.80 -21.58 29.78
C ALA A 327 26.37 -21.53 28.30
N ALA A 328 25.08 -21.74 28.00
CA ALA A 328 24.57 -21.70 26.61
C ALA A 328 24.47 -20.28 26.03
N LYS A 329 24.42 -19.25 26.88
CA LYS A 329 24.11 -17.86 26.51
C LYS A 329 24.92 -17.32 25.33
N GLU A 330 26.24 -17.51 25.33
CA GLU A 330 27.11 -16.97 24.27
C GLU A 330 26.92 -17.70 22.94
N ALA A 331 26.79 -19.03 22.96
CA ALA A 331 26.48 -19.79 21.75
C ALA A 331 25.09 -19.42 21.19
N VAL A 332 24.07 -19.25 22.04
CA VAL A 332 22.74 -18.77 21.62
C VAL A 332 22.80 -17.38 21.00
N LEU A 333 23.58 -16.46 21.58
CA LEU A 333 23.80 -15.12 21.01
C LEU A 333 24.30 -15.21 19.56
N PHE A 334 25.27 -16.07 19.28
CA PHE A 334 25.80 -16.20 17.92
C PHE A 334 24.78 -16.85 16.98
N ALA A 335 23.99 -17.82 17.44
CA ALA A 335 22.86 -18.33 16.67
C ALA A 335 21.88 -17.21 16.26
N VAL A 336 21.56 -16.30 17.19
CA VAL A 336 20.70 -15.12 16.93
C VAL A 336 21.37 -14.13 15.97
N LEU A 337 22.66 -13.85 16.12
CA LEU A 337 23.39 -12.96 15.20
C LEU A 337 23.49 -13.54 13.79
N GLY A 338 23.70 -14.85 13.65
CA GLY A 338 23.68 -15.56 12.37
C GLY A 338 22.31 -15.46 11.70
N PHE A 339 21.24 -15.74 12.45
CA PHE A 339 19.87 -15.56 12.00
C PHE A 339 19.61 -14.14 11.46
N LEU A 340 20.03 -13.10 12.20
CA LEU A 340 19.85 -11.71 11.80
C LEU A 340 20.72 -11.32 10.58
N GLY A 341 21.90 -11.93 10.42
CA GLY A 341 22.81 -11.68 9.30
C GLY A 341 22.25 -12.09 7.94
N MET A 342 21.57 -13.23 7.87
CA MET A 342 20.90 -13.73 6.65
C MET A 342 19.70 -12.87 6.21
N VAL A 343 19.18 -12.10 7.16
CA VAL A 343 17.85 -11.52 7.08
C VAL A 343 17.87 -10.12 6.45
N VAL A 344 18.96 -9.35 6.59
CA VAL A 344 19.05 -7.98 6.04
C VAL A 344 19.06 -7.95 4.51
N GLY A 345 19.70 -8.92 3.86
CA GLY A 345 19.75 -9.02 2.39
C GLY A 345 18.38 -9.15 1.74
N GLN A 346 17.41 -9.74 2.46
CA GLN A 346 16.05 -9.93 1.96
C GLN A 346 15.30 -8.63 1.67
N GLN A 347 15.76 -7.50 2.21
CA GLN A 347 15.17 -6.18 2.01
C GLN A 347 15.70 -5.43 0.78
N PHE A 348 16.49 -6.08 -0.07
CA PHE A 348 17.02 -5.47 -1.28
C PHE A 348 16.51 -6.15 -2.55
N MET A 349 16.22 -5.31 -3.54
CA MET A 349 15.97 -5.70 -4.93
C MET A 349 17.02 -5.06 -5.83
N LEU A 350 17.92 -5.88 -6.36
CA LEU A 350 19.09 -5.42 -7.09
C LEU A 350 19.01 -5.78 -8.58
N GLY A 351 19.52 -4.91 -9.44
CA GLY A 351 19.68 -5.17 -10.88
C GLY A 351 21.07 -4.80 -11.37
N TRP A 352 21.49 -5.33 -12.53
CA TRP A 352 22.78 -5.05 -13.16
C TRP A 352 22.63 -4.90 -14.68
N ASP A 353 23.69 -4.45 -15.35
CA ASP A 353 23.75 -4.37 -16.82
C ASP A 353 24.44 -5.62 -17.39
N GLY A 354 23.93 -6.13 -18.51
CA GLY A 354 24.43 -7.34 -19.18
C GLY A 354 23.44 -8.51 -19.13
N THR A 355 23.67 -9.51 -19.97
CA THR A 355 22.72 -10.62 -20.25
C THR A 355 23.11 -11.94 -19.57
N GLN A 356 24.12 -11.91 -18.71
CA GLN A 356 24.62 -13.06 -17.95
C GLN A 356 24.83 -12.67 -16.49
N VAL A 357 24.90 -13.68 -15.61
CA VAL A 357 25.27 -13.48 -14.21
C VAL A 357 26.71 -12.99 -14.14
N THR A 358 26.92 -11.82 -13.55
CA THR A 358 28.26 -11.27 -13.33
C THR A 358 28.82 -11.73 -11.98
N PRO A 359 30.15 -11.77 -11.79
CA PRO A 359 30.75 -12.07 -10.49
C PRO A 359 30.23 -11.16 -9.36
N SER A 360 29.92 -9.90 -9.69
CA SER A 360 29.40 -8.94 -8.70
C SER A 360 28.00 -9.31 -8.20
N ILE A 361 27.06 -9.67 -9.09
CA ILE A 361 25.71 -10.04 -8.63
C ILE A 361 25.70 -11.41 -7.96
N ARG A 362 26.52 -12.34 -8.45
CA ARG A 362 26.77 -13.64 -7.80
C ARG A 362 27.23 -13.45 -6.35
N LYS A 363 28.26 -12.62 -6.12
CA LYS A 363 28.76 -12.30 -4.78
C LYS A 363 27.70 -11.68 -3.87
N LEU A 364 26.83 -10.82 -4.40
CA LEU A 364 25.72 -10.24 -3.63
C LEU A 364 24.67 -11.29 -3.24
N ILE A 365 24.41 -12.27 -4.10
CA ILE A 365 23.51 -13.41 -3.80
C ILE A 365 24.15 -14.33 -2.76
N GLU A 366 25.41 -14.71 -2.96
CA GLU A 366 26.13 -15.67 -2.11
C GLU A 366 26.47 -15.09 -0.74
N GLU A 367 27.05 -13.89 -0.67
CA GLU A 367 27.60 -13.33 0.58
C GLU A 367 26.65 -12.35 1.30
N GLN A 368 25.83 -11.62 0.56
CA GLN A 368 24.89 -10.65 1.15
C GLN A 368 23.46 -11.16 1.22
N HIS A 369 23.20 -12.39 0.76
CA HIS A 369 21.90 -13.06 0.76
C HIS A 369 20.74 -12.16 0.28
N ILE A 370 20.96 -11.46 -0.84
CA ILE A 370 19.95 -10.55 -1.39
C ILE A 370 18.66 -11.30 -1.72
N GLY A 371 17.50 -10.73 -1.38
CA GLY A 371 16.23 -11.43 -1.52
C GLY A 371 15.58 -11.33 -2.88
N SER A 372 15.89 -10.30 -3.66
CA SER A 372 15.18 -10.01 -4.90
C SER A 372 16.09 -9.50 -6.00
N ILE A 373 15.77 -9.85 -7.24
CA ILE A 373 16.43 -9.40 -8.46
C ILE A 373 15.43 -8.61 -9.31
N LEU A 374 15.88 -7.50 -9.90
CA LEU A 374 15.14 -6.77 -10.93
C LEU A 374 15.78 -7.01 -12.29
N LEU A 375 15.07 -7.71 -13.17
CA LEU A 375 15.45 -7.87 -14.58
C LEU A 375 14.82 -6.76 -15.43
N THR A 376 15.57 -6.34 -16.44
CA THR A 376 15.16 -5.30 -17.40
C THR A 376 15.46 -5.75 -18.83
N ALA A 377 14.99 -5.02 -19.84
CA ALA A 377 15.30 -5.31 -21.25
C ALA A 377 16.80 -5.42 -21.57
N LYS A 378 17.71 -4.91 -20.72
CA LYS A 378 19.15 -5.08 -20.90
C LYS A 378 19.66 -6.47 -20.52
N ASN A 379 18.90 -7.22 -19.74
CA ASN A 379 19.26 -8.55 -19.26
C ASN A 379 18.68 -9.65 -20.14
N LEU A 380 17.66 -9.32 -20.95
CA LEU A 380 16.80 -10.28 -21.62
C LEU A 380 16.97 -10.20 -23.13
N ILE A 381 17.31 -11.32 -23.75
CA ILE A 381 17.47 -11.43 -25.21
C ILE A 381 16.31 -12.22 -25.81
N SER A 382 15.97 -13.37 -25.22
CA SER A 382 14.90 -14.27 -25.65
C SER A 382 14.28 -14.98 -24.45
N ALA A 383 13.12 -15.63 -24.63
CA ALA A 383 12.51 -16.43 -23.58
C ALA A 383 13.44 -17.56 -23.11
N GLU A 384 14.12 -18.23 -24.05
CA GLU A 384 15.07 -19.31 -23.77
C GLU A 384 16.26 -18.83 -22.91
N GLN A 385 16.88 -17.71 -23.28
CA GLN A 385 18.00 -17.16 -22.49
C GLN A 385 17.52 -16.67 -21.12
N THR A 386 16.29 -16.14 -21.03
CA THR A 386 15.69 -15.71 -19.76
C THR A 386 15.50 -16.89 -18.82
N ILE A 387 14.95 -18.01 -19.30
CA ILE A 387 14.77 -19.24 -18.51
C ILE A 387 16.12 -19.70 -17.95
N ARG A 388 17.16 -19.75 -18.80
CA ARG A 388 18.52 -20.12 -18.34
C ARG A 388 19.07 -19.15 -17.30
N LEU A 389 18.95 -17.85 -17.54
CA LEU A 389 19.45 -16.82 -16.63
C LEU A 389 18.75 -16.90 -15.27
N VAL A 390 17.43 -17.06 -15.26
CA VAL A 390 16.65 -17.18 -14.01
C VAL A 390 17.00 -18.47 -13.29
N HIS A 391 17.09 -19.59 -14.01
CA HIS A 391 17.51 -20.86 -13.44
C HIS A 391 18.90 -20.77 -12.80
N GLU A 392 19.86 -20.12 -13.47
CA GLU A 392 21.20 -19.88 -12.93
C GLU A 392 21.13 -19.06 -11.63
N LEU A 393 20.41 -17.93 -11.62
CA LEU A 393 20.24 -17.10 -10.41
C LEU A 393 19.62 -17.87 -9.24
N GLN A 394 18.59 -18.67 -9.50
CA GLN A 394 17.94 -19.48 -8.48
C GLN A 394 18.85 -20.61 -7.98
N THR A 395 19.62 -21.23 -8.88
CA THR A 395 20.62 -22.25 -8.52
C THR A 395 21.68 -21.66 -7.60
N ILE A 396 22.23 -20.49 -7.93
CA ILE A 396 23.21 -19.79 -7.08
C ILE A 396 22.62 -19.50 -5.69
N ALA A 397 21.38 -19.01 -5.64
CA ALA A 397 20.72 -18.73 -4.36
C ALA A 397 20.47 -20.02 -3.55
N TYR A 398 20.08 -21.11 -4.21
CA TYR A 398 19.86 -22.41 -3.58
C TYR A 398 21.17 -22.98 -3.00
N GLU A 399 22.24 -23.00 -3.80
CA GLU A 399 23.57 -23.46 -3.40
C GLU A 399 24.17 -22.59 -2.30
N ALA A 400 23.88 -21.28 -2.31
CA ALA A 400 24.25 -20.36 -1.24
C ALA A 400 23.43 -20.53 0.05
N GLY A 401 22.48 -21.47 0.09
CA GLY A 401 21.68 -21.77 1.29
C GLY A 401 20.64 -20.71 1.62
N HIS A 402 20.03 -20.07 0.62
CA HIS A 402 18.90 -19.16 0.86
C HIS A 402 17.71 -19.93 1.46
N PRO A 403 16.97 -19.34 2.43
CA PRO A 403 15.83 -20.02 3.07
C PRO A 403 14.60 -20.11 2.14
N VAL A 404 14.51 -19.20 1.16
CA VAL A 404 13.44 -19.15 0.15
C VAL A 404 14.02 -18.67 -1.19
N PRO A 405 13.38 -19.00 -2.33
CA PRO A 405 13.84 -18.53 -3.63
C PRO A 405 13.95 -17.00 -3.73
N LEU A 406 14.73 -16.55 -4.71
CA LEU A 406 14.78 -15.15 -5.09
C LEU A 406 13.42 -14.71 -5.63
N SER A 407 13.00 -13.50 -5.28
CA SER A 407 11.96 -12.81 -6.04
C SER A 407 12.58 -12.25 -7.32
N ILE A 408 12.19 -12.78 -8.47
CA ILE A 408 12.62 -12.31 -9.78
C ILE A 408 11.53 -11.37 -10.30
N ALA A 409 11.83 -10.07 -10.25
CA ALA A 409 10.94 -9.01 -10.65
C ALA A 409 11.15 -8.60 -12.11
N LEU A 410 10.04 -8.34 -12.80
CA LEU A 410 10.05 -7.84 -14.18
C LEU A 410 9.01 -6.73 -14.37
N ASP A 411 9.36 -5.73 -15.17
CA ASP A 411 8.43 -4.70 -15.64
C ASP A 411 7.88 -5.07 -17.03
N GLN A 412 6.70 -5.69 -17.05
CA GLN A 412 6.02 -6.18 -18.26
C GLN A 412 4.58 -5.61 -18.29
N GLU A 413 4.43 -4.36 -18.74
CA GLU A 413 3.14 -3.64 -18.72
C GLU A 413 2.31 -3.88 -19.99
N ASN A 414 2.87 -4.57 -21.00
CA ASN A 414 2.39 -4.60 -22.38
C ASN A 414 2.53 -3.24 -23.10
N GLY A 415 2.03 -3.15 -24.33
CA GLY A 415 2.26 -1.99 -25.19
C GLY A 415 3.75 -1.65 -25.35
N GLY A 416 4.08 -0.36 -25.30
CA GLY A 416 5.46 0.14 -25.45
C GLY A 416 6.38 -0.07 -24.24
N VAL A 417 5.92 -0.69 -23.14
CA VAL A 417 6.74 -0.95 -21.95
C VAL A 417 6.75 -2.45 -21.65
N ASN A 418 7.60 -3.16 -22.39
CA ASN A 418 7.88 -4.58 -22.20
C ASN A 418 9.38 -4.82 -22.06
N SER A 419 9.75 -5.56 -21.02
CA SER A 419 11.14 -5.90 -20.74
C SER A 419 11.56 -7.19 -21.44
N LEU A 420 10.70 -8.20 -21.46
CA LEU A 420 10.92 -9.43 -22.22
C LEU A 420 10.17 -9.34 -23.55
N CYS A 421 10.93 -9.23 -24.64
CA CYS A 421 10.41 -9.17 -26.00
C CYS A 421 10.99 -10.33 -26.80
N ASP A 422 10.14 -11.28 -27.18
CA ASP A 422 10.49 -12.42 -28.02
C ASP A 422 9.24 -12.75 -28.86
N VAL A 423 9.25 -12.37 -30.14
CA VAL A 423 8.06 -12.47 -31.01
C VAL A 423 7.59 -13.91 -31.15
N ASP A 424 8.50 -14.88 -31.06
CA ASP A 424 8.20 -16.29 -31.26
C ASP A 424 7.59 -16.90 -29.99
N SER A 425 8.09 -16.52 -28.80
CA SER A 425 7.71 -17.18 -27.54
C SER A 425 6.77 -16.36 -26.65
N ILE A 426 6.82 -15.03 -26.72
CA ILE A 426 6.11 -14.11 -25.82
C ILE A 426 5.14 -13.25 -26.62
N THR A 427 3.90 -13.16 -26.16
CA THR A 427 2.83 -12.46 -26.87
C THR A 427 2.80 -10.99 -26.48
N GLN A 428 2.82 -10.13 -27.50
CA GLN A 428 2.63 -8.70 -27.32
C GLN A 428 1.14 -8.36 -27.24
N PHE A 429 0.69 -7.84 -26.11
CA PHE A 429 -0.66 -7.32 -25.93
C PHE A 429 -0.71 -5.79 -26.05
N PRO A 430 -1.90 -5.21 -26.27
CA PRO A 430 -2.07 -3.75 -26.29
C PRO A 430 -1.64 -3.09 -24.98
N SER A 431 -1.33 -1.79 -25.04
CA SER A 431 -1.15 -0.95 -23.86
C SER A 431 -2.36 -0.99 -22.93
N ALA A 432 -2.18 -0.64 -21.65
CA ALA A 432 -3.27 -0.64 -20.67
C ALA A 432 -4.47 0.23 -21.11
N MET A 433 -4.21 1.38 -21.75
CA MET A 433 -5.26 2.21 -22.33
C MET A 433 -5.93 1.55 -23.54
N GLY A 434 -5.17 0.85 -24.39
CA GLY A 434 -5.72 0.07 -25.50
C GLY A 434 -6.63 -1.07 -25.04
N VAL A 435 -6.24 -1.80 -24.00
CA VAL A 435 -7.10 -2.82 -23.37
C VAL A 435 -8.34 -2.17 -22.78
N ALA A 436 -8.20 -1.04 -22.09
CA ALA A 436 -9.34 -0.30 -21.56
C ALA A 436 -10.28 0.22 -22.64
N ALA A 437 -9.76 0.51 -23.84
CA ALA A 437 -10.56 0.99 -24.96
C ALA A 437 -11.55 -0.06 -25.49
N THR A 438 -11.30 -1.36 -25.22
CA THR A 438 -12.28 -2.43 -25.51
C THR A 438 -13.56 -2.30 -24.67
N GLY A 439 -13.54 -1.53 -23.58
CA GLY A 439 -14.64 -1.38 -22.64
C GLY A 439 -14.91 -2.61 -21.76
N SER A 440 -14.07 -3.65 -21.84
CA SER A 440 -14.27 -4.92 -21.14
C SER A 440 -13.20 -5.20 -20.08
N PRO A 441 -13.55 -5.09 -18.77
CA PRO A 441 -12.67 -5.51 -17.68
C PRO A 441 -12.35 -7.01 -17.70
N GLU A 442 -13.19 -7.82 -18.35
CA GLU A 442 -12.94 -9.26 -18.55
C GLU A 442 -11.77 -9.49 -19.50
N VAL A 443 -11.67 -8.70 -20.58
CA VAL A 443 -10.52 -8.75 -21.49
C VAL A 443 -9.25 -8.34 -20.76
N ALA A 444 -9.32 -7.35 -19.85
CA ALA A 444 -8.19 -6.97 -19.01
C ALA A 444 -7.73 -8.10 -18.09
N PHE A 445 -8.66 -8.86 -17.50
CA PHE A 445 -8.33 -10.05 -16.72
C PHE A 445 -7.65 -11.13 -17.57
N GLN A 446 -8.17 -11.41 -18.76
CA GLN A 446 -7.61 -12.42 -19.68
C GLN A 446 -6.21 -12.04 -20.16
N VAL A 447 -6.02 -10.79 -20.58
CA VAL A 447 -4.70 -10.26 -20.98
C VAL A 447 -3.71 -10.34 -19.82
N ALA A 448 -4.11 -9.89 -18.63
CA ALA A 448 -3.27 -9.97 -17.44
C ALA A 448 -2.85 -11.40 -17.11
N LYS A 449 -3.79 -12.35 -17.14
CA LYS A 449 -3.53 -13.76 -16.90
C LYS A 449 -2.58 -14.34 -17.95
N ALA A 450 -2.81 -14.05 -19.23
CA ALA A 450 -1.97 -14.52 -20.33
C ALA A 450 -0.53 -14.00 -20.20
N THR A 451 -0.35 -12.69 -19.98
CA THR A 451 0.96 -12.07 -19.76
C THR A 451 1.68 -12.70 -18.57
N ALA A 452 1.00 -12.90 -17.44
CA ALA A 452 1.60 -13.47 -16.24
C ALA A 452 1.98 -14.95 -16.41
N LEU A 453 1.16 -15.75 -17.09
CA LEU A 453 1.49 -17.15 -17.39
C LEU A 453 2.76 -17.27 -18.25
N GLU A 454 2.90 -16.42 -19.27
CA GLU A 454 4.08 -16.45 -20.15
C GLU A 454 5.37 -16.06 -19.40
N ILE A 455 5.36 -14.97 -18.63
CA ILE A 455 6.57 -14.58 -17.88
C ILE A 455 6.84 -15.54 -16.70
N SER A 456 5.81 -16.15 -16.11
CA SER A 456 5.97 -17.17 -15.07
C SER A 456 6.62 -18.44 -15.62
N ALA A 457 6.28 -18.84 -16.86
CA ALA A 457 6.96 -19.94 -17.54
C ALA A 457 8.44 -19.64 -17.79
N ALA A 458 8.83 -18.36 -17.88
CA ALA A 458 10.22 -17.92 -17.93
C ALA A 458 10.91 -17.83 -16.55
N GLY A 459 10.23 -18.19 -15.46
CA GLY A 459 10.75 -18.16 -14.09
C GLY A 459 10.54 -16.84 -13.33
N ILE A 460 9.84 -15.87 -13.92
CA ILE A 460 9.51 -14.59 -13.25
C ILE A 460 8.39 -14.84 -12.23
N ASN A 461 8.59 -14.39 -11.00
CA ASN A 461 7.63 -14.64 -9.89
C ASN A 461 7.13 -13.35 -9.20
N LEU A 462 7.52 -12.17 -9.70
CA LEU A 462 7.00 -10.87 -9.29
C LEU A 462 6.82 -9.95 -10.51
N ILE A 463 5.58 -9.55 -10.82
CA ILE A 463 5.31 -8.55 -11.84
C ILE A 463 5.22 -7.16 -11.22
N LEU A 464 5.96 -6.20 -11.77
CA LEU A 464 5.89 -4.79 -11.38
C LEU A 464 4.66 -4.12 -11.99
N GLY A 465 3.46 -4.62 -11.69
CA GLY A 465 2.19 -4.06 -12.12
C GLY A 465 0.99 -4.57 -11.32
N PRO A 466 -0.21 -4.02 -11.58
CA PRO A 466 -0.53 -3.09 -12.66
C PRO A 466 -0.21 -1.62 -12.34
N VAL A 467 -0.21 -0.79 -13.38
CA VAL A 467 -0.23 0.67 -13.25
C VAL A 467 -1.64 1.10 -12.80
N LEU A 468 -1.70 1.78 -11.66
CA LEU A 468 -2.92 2.24 -10.98
C LEU A 468 -3.09 3.76 -11.04
N ASP A 469 -2.17 4.46 -11.72
CA ASP A 469 -2.20 5.91 -11.87
C ASP A 469 -3.38 6.36 -12.76
N VAL A 470 -4.09 7.41 -12.33
CA VAL A 470 -5.17 8.03 -13.12
C VAL A 470 -4.59 9.18 -13.93
N LEU A 471 -4.65 9.12 -15.27
CA LEU A 471 -4.08 10.16 -16.13
C LEU A 471 -4.98 11.42 -16.15
N THR A 472 -4.83 12.30 -15.16
CA THR A 472 -5.58 13.56 -15.07
C THR A 472 -4.96 14.68 -15.91
N ASN A 473 -3.67 14.58 -16.22
CA ASN A 473 -2.97 15.53 -17.07
C ASN A 473 -2.23 14.81 -18.21
N ALA A 474 -2.82 14.83 -19.41
CA ALA A 474 -2.24 14.21 -20.60
C ALA A 474 -0.93 14.88 -21.08
N ARG A 475 -0.55 16.05 -20.54
CA ARG A 475 0.77 16.67 -20.78
C ARG A 475 1.85 16.09 -19.87
N SER A 476 1.47 15.49 -18.74
CA SER A 476 2.42 14.95 -17.76
C SER A 476 3.11 13.70 -18.31
N GLN A 477 4.45 13.69 -18.24
CA GLN A 477 5.28 12.52 -18.57
C GLN A 477 5.64 11.81 -17.25
N PRO A 478 5.83 10.48 -17.20
CA PRO A 478 5.95 9.53 -18.30
C PRO A 478 4.79 8.51 -18.39
N LEU A 479 3.55 8.89 -18.06
CA LEU A 479 2.45 7.93 -17.90
C LEU A 479 1.75 7.54 -19.22
N GLY A 480 1.13 8.50 -19.93
CA GLY A 480 0.52 8.25 -21.25
C GLY A 480 -0.41 7.02 -21.30
N VAL A 481 -0.24 6.17 -22.33
CA VAL A 481 -1.04 4.94 -22.57
C VAL A 481 -0.79 3.80 -21.56
N ARG A 482 0.16 3.98 -20.64
CA ARG A 482 0.43 3.04 -19.53
C ARG A 482 -0.67 3.08 -18.46
N SER A 483 -1.37 4.21 -18.35
CA SER A 483 -2.60 4.29 -17.56
C SER A 483 -3.77 3.72 -18.36
N THR A 484 -4.73 3.13 -17.67
CA THR A 484 -5.98 2.66 -18.28
C THR A 484 -6.92 3.81 -18.67
N GLY A 485 -6.74 5.03 -18.16
CA GLY A 485 -7.57 6.18 -18.53
C GLY A 485 -7.52 7.39 -17.58
N ASP A 486 -8.42 8.34 -17.82
CA ASP A 486 -8.56 9.59 -17.04
C ASP A 486 -9.63 9.53 -15.94
N ASP A 487 -10.45 8.47 -15.89
CA ASP A 487 -11.52 8.31 -14.90
C ASP A 487 -11.13 7.32 -13.80
N PRO A 488 -11.04 7.75 -12.52
CA PRO A 488 -10.62 6.89 -11.41
C PRO A 488 -11.43 5.61 -11.25
N GLN A 489 -12.72 5.58 -11.64
CA GLN A 489 -13.55 4.39 -11.52
C GLN A 489 -13.19 3.36 -12.58
N VAL A 490 -12.94 3.80 -13.82
CA VAL A 490 -12.45 2.93 -14.89
C VAL A 490 -11.09 2.37 -14.51
N VAL A 491 -10.17 3.22 -14.03
CA VAL A 491 -8.84 2.78 -13.59
C VAL A 491 -8.93 1.79 -12.43
N SER A 492 -9.84 2.02 -11.48
CA SER A 492 -10.09 1.08 -10.37
C SER A 492 -10.60 -0.27 -10.86
N GLN A 493 -11.59 -0.28 -11.75
CA GLN A 493 -12.20 -1.50 -12.27
C GLN A 493 -11.21 -2.35 -13.06
N PHE A 494 -10.46 -1.73 -13.98
CA PHE A 494 -9.45 -2.42 -14.77
C PHE A 494 -8.26 -2.84 -13.91
N GLY A 495 -7.78 -1.99 -13.01
CA GLY A 495 -6.70 -2.32 -12.07
C GLY A 495 -7.02 -3.56 -11.23
N VAL A 496 -8.25 -3.69 -10.73
CA VAL A 496 -8.71 -4.89 -10.02
C VAL A 496 -8.72 -6.13 -10.91
N SER A 497 -9.17 -6.00 -12.18
CA SER A 497 -9.11 -7.12 -13.15
C SER A 497 -7.67 -7.57 -13.42
N TYR A 498 -6.73 -6.64 -13.59
CA TYR A 498 -5.31 -6.97 -13.75
C TYR A 498 -4.74 -7.70 -12.54
N VAL A 499 -4.99 -7.19 -11.32
CA VAL A 499 -4.55 -7.85 -10.08
C VAL A 499 -5.08 -9.28 -9.98
N LYS A 500 -6.36 -9.50 -10.32
CA LYS A 500 -6.94 -10.84 -10.33
C LYS A 500 -6.30 -11.76 -11.37
N GLY A 501 -6.07 -11.27 -12.59
CA GLY A 501 -5.47 -12.07 -13.67
C GLY A 501 -4.04 -12.50 -13.34
N TYR A 502 -3.23 -11.58 -12.81
CA TYR A 502 -1.87 -11.90 -12.35
C TYR A 502 -1.88 -12.94 -11.22
N LYS A 503 -2.74 -12.77 -10.21
CA LYS A 503 -2.81 -13.71 -9.08
C LYS A 503 -3.30 -15.10 -9.50
N GLU A 504 -4.24 -15.18 -10.44
CA GLU A 504 -4.72 -16.43 -11.01
C GLU A 504 -3.60 -17.20 -11.73
N ALA A 505 -2.62 -16.49 -12.30
CA ALA A 505 -1.44 -17.08 -12.91
C ALA A 505 -0.33 -17.45 -11.91
N GLY A 506 -0.53 -17.21 -10.60
CA GLY A 506 0.41 -17.58 -9.55
C GLY A 506 1.57 -16.60 -9.32
N ILE A 507 1.58 -15.42 -9.96
CA ILE A 507 2.64 -14.41 -9.80
C ILE A 507 2.29 -13.35 -8.75
N ALA A 508 3.28 -12.90 -7.98
CA ALA A 508 3.08 -11.79 -7.05
C ALA A 508 2.87 -10.46 -7.80
N THR A 509 1.99 -9.62 -7.29
CA THR A 509 1.57 -8.35 -7.91
C THR A 509 2.16 -7.13 -7.20
N CYS A 510 2.53 -6.09 -7.95
CA CYS A 510 3.06 -4.84 -7.40
C CYS A 510 2.42 -3.62 -8.05
N GLY A 511 1.43 -3.02 -7.38
CA GLY A 511 0.73 -1.83 -7.87
C GLY A 511 1.65 -0.61 -7.89
N LYS A 512 1.52 0.26 -8.89
CA LYS A 512 2.37 1.46 -9.03
C LYS A 512 1.67 2.62 -9.77
N HIS A 513 2.07 3.87 -9.60
CA HIS A 513 3.15 4.38 -8.74
C HIS A 513 2.55 5.20 -7.60
N PHE A 514 2.63 4.68 -6.37
CA PHE A 514 2.02 5.36 -5.23
C PHE A 514 2.79 6.64 -4.86
N PRO A 515 2.14 7.78 -4.53
CA PRO A 515 0.70 7.99 -4.42
C PRO A 515 -0.03 8.19 -5.75
N SER A 516 0.58 8.81 -6.76
CA SER A 516 0.10 8.80 -8.16
C SER A 516 1.08 9.53 -9.07
N TYR A 517 1.32 9.03 -10.28
CA TYR A 517 2.03 9.74 -11.35
C TYR A 517 1.10 10.45 -12.35
N GLY A 518 -0.20 10.47 -12.08
CA GLY A 518 -1.25 10.96 -12.97
C GLY A 518 -1.21 12.44 -13.36
N ASN A 519 -0.56 13.26 -12.52
CA ASN A 519 -0.49 14.72 -12.66
C ASN A 519 0.91 15.27 -12.33
N LEU A 520 1.97 14.58 -12.76
CA LEU A 520 3.33 15.06 -12.48
C LEU A 520 3.65 16.34 -13.25
N GLU A 521 4.26 17.30 -12.55
CA GLU A 521 4.87 18.48 -13.13
C GLU A 521 6.40 18.40 -13.04
N PHE A 522 7.09 18.82 -14.11
CA PHE A 522 8.54 18.98 -14.13
C PHE A 522 8.83 20.47 -14.15
N MET A 523 9.29 21.03 -13.03
CA MET A 523 9.72 22.43 -13.01
C MET A 523 11.06 22.56 -13.73
N GLY A 524 11.16 23.53 -14.65
CA GLY A 524 12.33 23.73 -15.50
C GLY A 524 13.63 24.03 -14.73
N ALA A 525 14.75 24.07 -15.47
CA ALA A 525 16.15 24.13 -15.02
C ALA A 525 16.56 25.20 -13.97
N GLY A 526 15.64 26.03 -13.48
CA GLY A 526 15.86 27.01 -12.42
C GLY A 526 15.61 26.54 -10.99
N ALA A 527 15.06 25.34 -10.76
CA ALA A 527 14.73 24.82 -9.43
C ALA A 527 15.53 23.56 -9.03
N GLY A 528 16.85 23.55 -9.22
CA GLY A 528 17.85 22.74 -8.48
C GLY A 528 17.71 21.21 -8.30
N SER A 529 16.64 20.54 -8.73
CA SER A 529 16.40 19.12 -8.49
C SER A 529 15.53 18.58 -9.61
N GLY A 530 16.06 17.74 -10.49
CA GLY A 530 15.32 17.08 -11.58
C GLY A 530 14.24 16.07 -11.13
N THR A 531 13.63 16.28 -9.96
CA THR A 531 12.63 15.41 -9.34
C THR A 531 11.23 15.83 -9.77
N PRO A 532 10.38 14.90 -10.27
CA PRO A 532 9.01 15.23 -10.65
C PRO A 532 8.16 15.56 -9.41
N VAL A 533 7.25 16.53 -9.55
CA VAL A 533 6.47 17.09 -8.43
C VAL A 533 4.97 16.80 -8.61
N ILE A 534 4.31 16.43 -7.52
CA ILE A 534 2.85 16.40 -7.38
C ILE A 534 2.44 17.68 -6.67
N THR A 535 1.61 18.49 -7.34
CA THR A 535 1.10 19.77 -6.82
C THR A 535 -0.24 19.61 -6.08
N GLU A 536 -0.86 18.44 -6.17
CA GLU A 536 -2.12 18.11 -5.48
C GLU A 536 -1.89 17.89 -3.98
N THR A 537 -2.84 18.36 -3.17
CA THR A 537 -2.92 18.07 -1.73
C THR A 537 -3.30 16.61 -1.47
N LEU A 538 -3.00 16.09 -0.28
CA LEU A 538 -3.35 14.72 0.12
C LEU A 538 -4.88 14.47 0.06
N GLU A 539 -5.69 15.47 0.39
CA GLU A 539 -7.15 15.41 0.29
C GLU A 539 -7.62 15.27 -1.16
N GLN A 540 -7.01 16.03 -2.08
CA GLN A 540 -7.31 15.95 -3.51
C GLN A 540 -6.94 14.58 -4.08
N LEU A 541 -5.75 14.06 -3.73
CA LEU A 541 -5.31 12.72 -4.10
C LEU A 541 -6.30 11.66 -3.57
N SER A 542 -6.71 11.77 -2.31
CA SER A 542 -7.62 10.80 -1.65
C SER A 542 -8.99 10.69 -2.30
N LEU A 543 -9.53 11.80 -2.83
CA LEU A 543 -10.84 11.82 -3.49
C LEU A 543 -10.82 11.30 -4.94
N SER A 544 -9.64 11.24 -5.58
CA SER A 544 -9.51 10.89 -7.00
C SER A 544 -8.41 9.87 -7.24
N ALA A 545 -7.15 10.31 -7.25
CA ALA A 545 -6.01 9.51 -7.69
C ALA A 545 -5.74 8.27 -6.83
N LEU A 546 -6.13 8.25 -5.55
CA LEU A 546 -5.95 7.11 -4.65
C LEU A 546 -7.06 6.05 -4.76
N SER A 547 -8.15 6.31 -5.48
CA SER A 547 -9.27 5.35 -5.62
C SER A 547 -8.83 4.00 -6.20
N PRO A 548 -8.01 3.94 -7.27
CA PRO A 548 -7.56 2.65 -7.82
C PRO A 548 -6.66 1.89 -6.85
N PHE A 549 -5.78 2.59 -6.13
CA PHE A 549 -4.92 2.00 -5.10
C PHE A 549 -5.75 1.39 -3.98
N ARG A 550 -6.75 2.10 -3.45
CA ARG A 550 -7.67 1.59 -2.43
C ARG A 550 -8.42 0.33 -2.90
N SER A 551 -8.87 0.34 -4.16
CA SER A 551 -9.59 -0.80 -4.76
C SER A 551 -8.70 -2.02 -4.96
N ALA A 552 -7.45 -1.82 -5.39
CA ALA A 552 -6.45 -2.88 -5.54
C ALA A 552 -6.06 -3.48 -4.18
N ILE A 553 -5.85 -2.65 -3.15
CA ILE A 553 -5.58 -3.10 -1.77
C ILE A 553 -6.73 -3.98 -1.26
N ALA A 554 -7.98 -3.52 -1.42
CA ALA A 554 -9.17 -4.30 -1.02
C ALA A 554 -9.31 -5.62 -1.79
N SER A 555 -8.73 -5.72 -2.98
CA SER A 555 -8.70 -6.94 -3.81
C SER A 555 -7.51 -7.85 -3.50
N GLY A 556 -6.70 -7.50 -2.49
CA GLY A 556 -5.59 -8.31 -2.00
C GLY A 556 -4.31 -8.17 -2.81
N LEU A 557 -3.97 -6.96 -3.25
CA LEU A 557 -2.67 -6.63 -3.84
C LEU A 557 -1.51 -7.06 -2.92
N ASP A 558 -0.47 -7.70 -3.47
CA ASP A 558 0.63 -8.26 -2.66
C ASP A 558 1.73 -7.25 -2.32
N ALA A 559 2.07 -6.38 -3.27
CA ALA A 559 3.07 -5.33 -3.12
C ALA A 559 2.62 -3.98 -3.69
N MET A 560 3.25 -2.90 -3.24
CA MET A 560 3.04 -1.54 -3.72
C MET A 560 4.37 -0.83 -3.93
N MET A 561 4.60 -0.29 -5.13
CA MET A 561 5.75 0.55 -5.41
C MET A 561 5.44 2.01 -5.13
N VAL A 562 6.29 2.66 -4.32
CA VAL A 562 6.18 4.08 -3.99
C VAL A 562 7.14 4.88 -4.84
N GLY A 563 6.61 5.89 -5.54
CA GLY A 563 7.34 6.71 -6.49
C GLY A 563 8.38 7.64 -5.85
N GLY A 564 9.43 7.95 -6.62
CA GLY A 564 10.47 8.91 -6.27
C GLY A 564 10.10 10.34 -6.62
N CYS A 565 8.87 10.78 -6.32
CA CYS A 565 8.36 12.11 -6.65
C CYS A 565 8.27 13.00 -5.40
N ALA A 566 8.32 14.32 -5.59
CA ALA A 566 8.09 15.29 -4.54
C ALA A 566 6.58 15.59 -4.41
N LEU A 567 6.12 15.93 -3.21
CA LEU A 567 4.78 16.47 -2.97
C LEU A 567 4.93 17.87 -2.39
N VAL A 568 4.41 18.87 -3.10
CA VAL A 568 4.43 20.29 -2.71
C VAL A 568 3.00 20.79 -2.70
N GLY A 569 2.31 20.58 -1.57
CA GLY A 569 0.93 21.01 -1.35
C GLY A 569 0.82 21.92 -0.13
N SER A 570 -0.31 22.62 0.03
CA SER A 570 -0.57 23.45 1.22
C SER A 570 -0.49 22.61 2.50
N GLY A 571 0.65 22.63 3.18
CA GLY A 571 0.91 21.89 4.43
C GLY A 571 1.77 20.63 4.30
N THR A 572 2.17 20.21 3.10
CA THR A 572 3.02 19.02 2.88
C THR A 572 4.21 19.38 2.00
N ASN A 573 5.42 19.24 2.54
CA ASN A 573 6.68 19.44 1.82
C ASN A 573 7.51 18.16 1.89
N VAL A 574 7.32 17.27 0.92
CA VAL A 574 8.00 15.98 0.83
C VAL A 574 8.89 15.99 -0.41
N MET A 575 10.20 15.78 -0.23
CA MET A 575 11.17 15.76 -1.33
C MET A 575 11.08 14.48 -2.18
N HIS A 576 10.92 13.33 -1.53
CA HIS A 576 10.73 12.03 -2.19
C HIS A 576 9.69 11.19 -1.44
N ALA A 577 8.62 10.80 -2.13
CA ALA A 577 7.50 10.07 -1.55
C ALA A 577 7.94 8.74 -0.90
N CYS A 578 8.84 8.00 -1.57
CA CYS A 578 9.38 6.73 -1.06
C CYS A 578 10.29 6.84 0.18
N LEU A 579 10.73 8.06 0.53
CA LEU A 579 11.57 8.33 1.70
C LEU A 579 10.79 8.96 2.86
N SER A 580 9.49 9.22 2.68
CA SER A 580 8.69 9.99 3.63
C SER A 580 7.74 9.12 4.43
N GLY A 581 7.84 9.19 5.77
CA GLY A 581 6.88 8.55 6.67
C GLY A 581 5.45 9.08 6.50
N GLN A 582 5.27 10.35 6.07
CA GLN A 582 3.93 10.89 5.81
C GLN A 582 3.23 10.19 4.64
N VAL A 583 3.99 9.77 3.63
CA VAL A 583 3.41 9.07 2.46
C VAL A 583 3.34 7.57 2.72
N VAL A 584 4.43 6.97 3.23
CA VAL A 584 4.51 5.52 3.37
C VAL A 584 3.82 5.04 4.64
N ASP A 585 4.12 5.59 5.81
CA ASP A 585 3.51 5.15 7.07
C ASP A 585 2.09 5.72 7.26
N GLU A 586 1.92 7.04 7.25
CA GLU A 586 0.61 7.65 7.51
C GLU A 586 -0.39 7.34 6.39
N LEU A 587 -0.10 7.75 5.15
CA LEU A 587 -1.06 7.60 4.07
C LEU A 587 -1.23 6.13 3.60
N LEU A 588 -0.15 5.40 3.34
CA LEU A 588 -0.26 4.03 2.79
C LEU A 588 -0.53 2.98 3.87
N ARG A 589 0.21 2.97 4.99
CA ARG A 589 0.02 1.95 6.04
C ARG A 589 -1.20 2.22 6.91
N LYS A 590 -1.41 3.45 7.40
CA LYS A 590 -2.50 3.75 8.33
C LYS A 590 -3.81 4.08 7.61
N ASP A 591 -3.81 5.07 6.73
CA ASP A 591 -5.06 5.54 6.09
C ASP A 591 -5.64 4.58 5.06
N LEU A 592 -4.78 3.98 4.22
CA LEU A 592 -5.19 2.97 3.24
C LEU A 592 -5.14 1.54 3.78
N ASN A 593 -4.64 1.33 5.01
CA ASN A 593 -4.52 0.04 5.67
C ASN A 593 -3.79 -1.02 4.83
N PHE A 594 -2.70 -0.64 4.14
CA PHE A 594 -1.97 -1.59 3.29
C PHE A 594 -1.02 -2.48 4.10
N GLN A 595 -1.31 -3.78 4.12
CA GLN A 595 -0.54 -4.78 4.88
C GLN A 595 0.47 -5.59 4.04
N GLY A 596 0.52 -5.36 2.72
CA GLY A 596 1.44 -6.05 1.79
C GLY A 596 2.87 -5.49 1.81
N VAL A 597 3.70 -5.90 0.85
CA VAL A 597 5.11 -5.44 0.75
C VAL A 597 5.17 -4.05 0.15
N VAL A 598 5.88 -3.11 0.76
CA VAL A 598 6.15 -1.79 0.15
C VAL A 598 7.54 -1.78 -0.46
N ILE A 599 7.62 -1.39 -1.73
CA ILE A 599 8.84 -1.36 -2.53
C ILE A 599 9.16 0.10 -2.86
N SER A 600 10.40 0.53 -2.63
CA SER A 600 10.82 1.88 -3.01
C SER A 600 10.95 2.02 -4.53
N ALA A 601 10.86 3.23 -5.06
CA ALA A 601 11.46 3.55 -6.35
C ALA A 601 12.98 3.30 -6.31
N CYS A 602 13.61 3.20 -7.48
CA CYS A 602 15.05 3.04 -7.58
C CYS A 602 15.75 4.26 -6.92
N LEU A 603 16.56 4.04 -5.88
CA LEU A 603 17.20 5.14 -5.15
C LEU A 603 18.41 5.74 -5.87
N ARG A 604 18.79 5.21 -7.03
CA ARG A 604 19.80 5.81 -7.93
C ARG A 604 19.16 6.96 -8.71
N MET A 605 18.75 8.00 -7.99
CA MET A 605 18.30 9.26 -8.55
C MET A 605 19.39 10.30 -8.32
N GLU A 606 19.76 11.04 -9.35
CA GLU A 606 20.87 12.00 -9.27
C GLU A 606 20.63 13.07 -8.18
N ALA A 607 19.38 13.55 -8.07
CA ALA A 607 18.96 14.46 -7.00
C ALA A 607 19.07 13.85 -5.58
N LEU A 608 18.90 12.53 -5.43
CA LEU A 608 19.03 11.84 -4.14
C LEU A 608 20.51 11.62 -3.80
N ILE A 609 21.31 11.19 -4.78
CA ILE A 609 22.75 10.92 -4.62
C ILE A 609 23.48 12.20 -4.18
N GLN A 610 23.19 13.34 -4.81
CA GLN A 610 23.87 14.60 -4.49
C GLN A 610 23.49 15.19 -3.13
N ASN A 611 22.26 14.94 -2.65
CA ASN A 611 21.76 15.57 -1.42
C ASN A 611 21.93 14.68 -0.17
N ILE A 612 21.60 13.40 -0.26
CA ILE A 612 21.45 12.50 0.90
C ILE A 612 22.46 11.36 0.86
N GLY A 613 22.92 10.97 -0.34
CA GLY A 613 23.68 9.74 -0.55
C GLY A 613 22.79 8.49 -0.48
N VAL A 614 23.27 7.38 -1.03
CA VAL A 614 22.43 6.18 -1.19
C VAL A 614 22.31 5.41 0.12
N GLY A 615 23.35 5.38 0.94
CA GLY A 615 23.29 4.86 2.30
C GLY A 615 22.21 5.57 3.13
N GLY A 616 22.23 6.91 3.15
CA GLY A 616 21.23 7.72 3.84
C GLY A 616 19.82 7.53 3.29
N GLY A 617 19.66 7.54 1.97
CA GLY A 617 18.37 7.29 1.32
C GLY A 617 17.79 5.92 1.63
N THR A 618 18.64 4.88 1.72
CA THR A 618 18.23 3.51 2.10
C THR A 618 17.66 3.49 3.52
N VAL A 619 18.35 4.12 4.47
CA VAL A 619 17.91 4.22 5.86
C VAL A 619 16.58 4.97 5.94
N MET A 620 16.44 6.09 5.23
CA MET A 620 15.20 6.86 5.19
C MET A 620 14.02 6.06 4.61
N ALA A 621 14.23 5.32 3.51
CA ALA A 621 13.19 4.49 2.91
C ALA A 621 12.68 3.40 3.87
N ILE A 622 13.60 2.67 4.52
CA ILE A 622 13.24 1.63 5.48
C ILE A 622 12.54 2.24 6.70
N ARG A 623 13.04 3.36 7.22
CA ARG A 623 12.43 4.10 8.33
C ARG A 623 11.03 4.59 8.00
N ALA A 624 10.80 5.06 6.77
CA ALA A 624 9.51 5.53 6.29
C ALA A 624 8.47 4.40 6.20
N GLY A 625 8.89 3.14 6.08
CA GLY A 625 7.97 2.00 5.99
C GLY A 625 8.08 1.18 4.71
N CYS A 626 9.10 1.44 3.87
CA CYS A 626 9.45 0.54 2.76
C CYS A 626 10.02 -0.77 3.31
N ASP A 627 9.58 -1.89 2.76
CA ASP A 627 10.07 -3.22 3.15
C ASP A 627 11.25 -3.66 2.26
N ILE A 628 11.19 -3.32 0.96
CA ILE A 628 12.22 -3.59 -0.05
C ILE A 628 12.74 -2.28 -0.65
N VAL A 629 14.06 -2.14 -0.76
CA VAL A 629 14.76 -1.03 -1.42
C VAL A 629 15.30 -1.46 -2.78
N VAL A 630 15.01 -0.67 -3.82
CA VAL A 630 15.42 -0.97 -5.20
C VAL A 630 16.67 -0.20 -5.60
N LEU A 631 17.67 -0.89 -6.14
CA LEU A 631 18.93 -0.30 -6.62
C LEU A 631 19.42 -0.98 -7.91
N CYS A 632 19.47 -0.22 -9.01
CA CYS A 632 19.90 -0.75 -10.31
C CYS A 632 21.36 -0.35 -10.64
N ARG A 633 22.06 -1.25 -11.34
CA ARG A 633 23.28 -1.05 -12.16
C ARG A 633 24.62 -1.06 -11.44
N THR A 634 24.79 -0.32 -10.34
CA THR A 634 26.14 -0.04 -9.82
C THR A 634 26.46 -0.81 -8.54
N SER A 635 27.43 -1.73 -8.62
CA SER A 635 27.88 -2.54 -7.48
C SER A 635 28.33 -1.71 -6.28
N ALA A 636 29.11 -0.65 -6.48
CA ALA A 636 29.57 0.22 -5.38
C ALA A 636 28.40 0.83 -4.59
N VAL A 637 27.37 1.31 -5.30
CA VAL A 637 26.16 1.89 -4.71
C VAL A 637 25.33 0.85 -3.96
N GLN A 638 25.28 -0.38 -4.48
CA GLN A 638 24.59 -1.50 -3.82
C GLN A 638 25.29 -1.87 -2.50
N HIS A 639 26.62 -1.91 -2.48
CA HIS A 639 27.39 -2.15 -1.26
C HIS A 639 27.24 -1.00 -0.25
N GLU A 640 27.27 0.25 -0.70
CA GLU A 640 27.04 1.43 0.15
C GLU A 640 25.67 1.37 0.84
N ALA A 641 24.61 1.01 0.10
CA ALA A 641 23.27 0.88 0.64
C ALA A 641 23.16 -0.21 1.72
N ILE A 642 23.71 -1.39 1.44
CA ILE A 642 23.72 -2.52 2.38
C ILE A 642 24.52 -2.15 3.64
N ALA A 643 25.69 -1.55 3.47
CA ALA A 643 26.53 -1.08 4.58
C ALA A 643 25.81 -0.01 5.41
N GLY A 644 25.14 0.95 4.76
CA GLY A 644 24.36 2.00 5.41
C GLY A 644 23.20 1.45 6.24
N LEU A 645 22.46 0.46 5.73
CA LEU A 645 21.39 -0.19 6.49
C LEU A 645 21.94 -1.00 7.67
N LYS A 646 23.01 -1.76 7.47
CA LYS A 646 23.68 -2.52 8.54
C LYS A 646 24.13 -1.58 9.67
N LEU A 647 24.75 -0.45 9.31
CA LEU A 647 25.16 0.57 10.28
C LEU A 647 23.96 1.18 11.00
N ALA A 648 22.89 1.54 10.30
CA ALA A 648 21.73 2.17 10.92
C ALA A 648 20.95 1.24 11.87
N ILE A 649 20.90 -0.06 11.58
CA ILE A 649 20.35 -1.07 12.52
C ILE A 649 21.24 -1.16 13.75
N LYS A 650 22.56 -1.18 13.53
CA LYS A 650 23.57 -1.29 14.57
C LYS A 650 23.58 -0.08 15.52
N GLU A 651 23.39 1.13 14.99
CA GLU A 651 23.28 2.39 15.75
C GLU A 651 21.86 2.62 16.32
N GLY A 652 20.93 1.69 16.12
CA GLY A 652 19.55 1.80 16.63
C GLY A 652 18.70 2.85 15.92
N ILE A 653 19.19 3.48 14.84
CA ILE A 653 18.44 4.43 14.00
C ILE A 653 17.25 3.73 13.35
N ILE A 654 17.42 2.47 12.94
CA ILE A 654 16.33 1.60 12.50
C ILE A 654 16.05 0.57 13.61
N PRO A 655 14.86 0.62 14.23
CA PRO A 655 14.46 -0.38 15.21
C PRO A 655 14.43 -1.79 14.59
N LYS A 656 14.88 -2.79 15.34
CA LYS A 656 14.86 -4.20 14.90
C LYS A 656 13.45 -4.68 14.53
N ASP A 657 12.42 -4.15 15.18
CA ASP A 657 11.01 -4.48 14.88
C ASP A 657 10.58 -4.03 13.49
N ARG A 658 11.13 -2.92 12.99
CA ARG A 658 10.88 -2.45 11.63
C ARG A 658 11.38 -3.48 10.62
N ILE A 659 12.58 -4.02 10.85
CA ILE A 659 13.20 -5.07 10.04
C ILE A 659 12.34 -6.34 10.08
N ARG A 660 12.00 -6.84 11.28
CA ARG A 660 11.13 -8.02 11.49
C ARG A 660 9.79 -7.90 10.73
N THR A 661 9.15 -6.74 10.82
CA THR A 661 7.88 -6.47 10.16
C THR A 661 8.00 -6.55 8.63
N SER A 662 9.05 -5.95 8.06
CA SER A 662 9.32 -6.03 6.62
C SER A 662 9.47 -7.47 6.15
N LEU A 663 10.26 -8.25 6.87
CA LEU A 663 10.56 -9.63 6.49
C LEU A 663 9.35 -10.54 6.54
N LYS A 664 8.51 -10.39 7.57
CA LYS A 664 7.24 -11.12 7.67
C LYS A 664 6.38 -10.88 6.42
N ARG A 665 6.36 -9.66 5.89
CA ARG A 665 5.63 -9.32 4.66
C ARG A 665 6.30 -9.91 3.42
N ILE A 666 7.62 -9.74 3.28
CA ILE A 666 8.40 -10.24 2.13
C ILE A 666 8.27 -11.76 2.01
N LEU A 667 8.46 -12.48 3.10
CA LEU A 667 8.42 -13.94 3.10
C LEU A 667 7.00 -14.47 2.93
N LYS A 668 5.99 -13.77 3.49
CA LYS A 668 4.58 -14.07 3.22
C LYS A 668 4.25 -13.89 1.73
N MET A 669 4.76 -12.85 1.07
CA MET A 669 4.59 -12.66 -0.36
C MET A 669 5.25 -13.80 -1.15
N LYS A 670 6.54 -14.07 -0.89
CA LYS A 670 7.29 -15.15 -1.57
C LYS A 670 6.63 -16.52 -1.42
N SER A 671 6.19 -16.88 -0.22
CA SER A 671 5.53 -18.17 0.05
C SER A 671 4.26 -18.44 -0.76
N LYS A 672 3.65 -17.39 -1.33
CA LYS A 672 2.45 -17.53 -2.17
C LYS A 672 2.76 -17.72 -3.66
N CYS A 673 3.93 -17.29 -4.14
CA CYS A 673 4.24 -17.22 -5.57
C CYS A 673 5.44 -18.07 -5.99
N THR A 674 6.22 -18.61 -5.06
CA THR A 674 7.39 -19.43 -5.40
C THR A 674 7.77 -20.41 -4.29
N SER A 675 8.32 -21.54 -4.70
CA SER A 675 8.99 -22.55 -3.86
C SER A 675 10.28 -22.99 -4.56
N TRP A 676 11.19 -23.69 -3.88
CA TRP A 676 12.41 -24.20 -4.52
C TRP A 676 12.12 -25.15 -5.67
N GLU A 677 11.09 -25.99 -5.51
CA GLU A 677 10.60 -26.88 -6.58
C GLU A 677 10.18 -26.10 -7.82
N GLN A 678 9.36 -25.04 -7.65
CA GLN A 678 8.90 -24.19 -8.76
C GLN A 678 10.03 -23.33 -9.36
N ALA A 679 10.91 -22.80 -8.51
CA ALA A 679 11.97 -21.88 -8.93
C ALA A 679 13.08 -22.57 -9.74
N LEU A 680 13.41 -23.82 -9.39
CA LEU A 680 14.39 -24.63 -10.11
C LEU A 680 13.78 -25.37 -11.32
N ASN A 681 12.46 -25.51 -11.37
CA ASN A 681 11.76 -26.18 -12.47
C ASN A 681 10.65 -25.28 -13.06
N PRO A 682 10.98 -24.16 -13.72
CA PRO A 682 9.98 -23.36 -14.41
C PRO A 682 9.35 -24.14 -15.57
N LEU A 683 8.10 -23.80 -15.94
CA LEU A 683 7.36 -24.50 -17.02
C LEU A 683 8.11 -24.50 -18.36
N GLY A 684 8.92 -23.48 -18.63
CA GLY A 684 9.86 -23.45 -19.74
C GLY A 684 9.20 -23.23 -21.12
N LEU A 685 9.98 -23.52 -22.17
CA LEU A 685 9.61 -23.24 -23.56
C LEU A 685 8.46 -24.09 -24.10
N GLU A 686 8.32 -25.33 -23.62
CA GLU A 686 7.27 -26.24 -24.09
C GLU A 686 5.87 -25.68 -23.79
N TYR A 687 5.69 -25.18 -22.57
CA TYR A 687 4.45 -24.52 -22.17
C TYR A 687 4.19 -23.22 -22.95
N LEU A 688 5.24 -22.42 -23.20
CA LEU A 688 5.12 -21.21 -24.02
C LEU A 688 4.64 -21.55 -25.44
N ALA A 689 5.17 -22.61 -26.05
CA ALA A 689 4.74 -23.07 -27.38
C ALA A 689 3.27 -23.53 -27.39
N GLU A 690 2.80 -24.17 -26.32
CA GLU A 690 1.40 -24.60 -26.16
C GLU A 690 0.43 -23.41 -26.12
N VAL A 691 0.72 -22.40 -25.28
CA VAL A 691 -0.20 -21.28 -25.06
C VAL A 691 -0.13 -20.20 -26.14
N LYS A 692 0.99 -20.11 -26.87
CA LYS A 692 1.29 -19.03 -27.83
C LYS A 692 0.17 -18.75 -28.83
N ARG A 693 -0.42 -19.81 -29.39
CA ARG A 693 -1.50 -19.66 -30.37
C ARG A 693 -2.72 -18.96 -29.78
N SER A 694 -3.19 -19.46 -28.62
CA SER A 694 -4.37 -18.93 -27.94
C SER A 694 -4.16 -17.47 -27.50
N HIS A 695 -2.97 -17.15 -27.00
CA HIS A 695 -2.60 -15.80 -26.57
C HIS A 695 -2.48 -14.84 -27.76
N THR A 696 -1.93 -15.30 -28.89
CA THR A 696 -1.86 -14.50 -30.13
C THR A 696 -3.26 -14.20 -30.68
N GLU A 697 -4.18 -15.17 -30.62
CA GLU A 697 -5.58 -14.97 -31.00
C GLU A 697 -6.27 -13.94 -30.07
N LEU A 698 -6.02 -14.01 -28.76
CA LEU A 698 -6.49 -13.03 -27.78
C LEU A 698 -5.91 -11.63 -28.06
N ALA A 699 -4.62 -11.52 -28.34
CA ALA A 699 -3.96 -10.26 -28.67
C ALA A 699 -4.58 -9.63 -29.92
N ARG A 700 -4.73 -10.41 -31.00
CA ARG A 700 -5.37 -9.95 -32.25
C ARG A 700 -6.79 -9.46 -32.01
N ALA A 701 -7.62 -10.24 -31.30
CA ALA A 701 -8.98 -9.85 -30.97
C ALA A 701 -9.01 -8.57 -30.11
N THR A 702 -8.07 -8.42 -29.18
CA THR A 702 -7.99 -7.22 -28.31
C THR A 702 -7.61 -5.99 -29.12
N TYR A 703 -6.61 -6.07 -30.01
CA TYR A 703 -6.22 -4.96 -30.91
C TYR A 703 -7.36 -4.56 -31.85
N GLN A 704 -8.07 -5.53 -32.44
CA GLN A 704 -9.22 -5.24 -33.30
C GLN A 704 -10.33 -4.47 -32.56
N ASN A 705 -10.60 -4.83 -31.30
CA ASN A 705 -11.63 -4.19 -30.49
C ASN A 705 -11.14 -2.91 -29.78
N SER A 706 -9.83 -2.62 -29.74
CA SER A 706 -9.28 -1.42 -29.07
C SER A 706 -9.28 -0.18 -29.96
N ILE A 707 -9.16 -0.35 -31.28
CA ILE A 707 -9.08 0.77 -32.23
C ILE A 707 -10.33 1.64 -32.09
N SER A 708 -10.10 2.91 -31.79
CA SER A 708 -11.16 3.87 -31.45
C SER A 708 -11.26 4.94 -32.52
N LEU A 709 -12.43 5.09 -33.11
CA LEU A 709 -12.77 6.21 -33.98
C LEU A 709 -13.30 7.36 -33.12
N LEU A 710 -12.46 8.36 -32.84
CA LEU A 710 -12.82 9.46 -31.94
C LEU A 710 -13.72 10.49 -32.64
N ARG A 711 -13.49 10.71 -33.93
CA ARG A 711 -14.26 11.65 -34.76
C ARG A 711 -14.16 11.28 -36.23
N ASP A 712 -15.26 11.41 -36.96
CA ASP A 712 -15.29 11.31 -38.43
C ASP A 712 -16.43 12.15 -39.01
N GLU A 713 -16.24 13.47 -39.06
CA GLU A 713 -17.29 14.45 -39.39
C GLU A 713 -17.84 14.31 -40.81
N LYS A 714 -17.00 13.83 -41.74
CA LYS A 714 -17.31 13.75 -43.18
C LYS A 714 -17.39 12.31 -43.69
N HIS A 715 -17.43 11.33 -42.79
CA HIS A 715 -17.52 9.91 -43.12
C HIS A 715 -16.43 9.44 -44.09
N PHE A 716 -15.18 9.83 -43.82
CA PHE A 716 -14.04 9.51 -44.67
C PHE A 716 -13.60 8.04 -44.56
N LEU A 717 -14.07 7.32 -43.55
CA LEU A 717 -13.80 5.89 -43.39
C LEU A 717 -15.04 5.06 -43.76
N PRO A 718 -14.87 3.92 -44.45
CA PRO A 718 -13.60 3.41 -45.00
C PRO A 718 -13.08 4.24 -46.18
N LEU A 719 -11.78 4.10 -46.52
CA LEU A 719 -11.11 4.87 -47.58
C LEU A 719 -11.82 4.80 -48.94
N SER A 720 -12.53 3.71 -49.22
CA SER A 720 -13.34 3.54 -50.43
C SER A 720 -14.45 4.60 -50.59
N ASN A 721 -14.82 5.32 -49.52
CA ASN A 721 -15.75 6.45 -49.57
C ASN A 721 -15.16 7.70 -50.24
N ILE A 722 -13.83 7.82 -50.31
CA ILE A 722 -13.15 9.07 -50.67
C ILE A 722 -12.10 8.94 -51.78
N ILE A 723 -11.59 7.75 -52.05
CA ILE A 723 -10.52 7.54 -53.05
C ILE A 723 -10.75 6.24 -53.85
N GLN A 724 -10.59 6.31 -55.18
CA GLN A 724 -10.65 5.13 -56.07
C GLN A 724 -9.28 4.45 -56.17
N ASP A 725 -9.21 3.17 -56.54
CA ASP A 725 -7.95 2.38 -56.56
C ASP A 725 -6.83 2.99 -57.42
N SER A 726 -7.18 3.68 -58.52
CA SER A 726 -6.23 4.32 -59.44
C SER A 726 -5.60 5.62 -58.90
N GLU A 727 -6.20 6.21 -57.86
CA GLU A 727 -5.75 7.49 -57.30
C GLU A 727 -4.62 7.32 -56.27
N SER A 728 -3.89 8.40 -55.97
CA SER A 728 -2.75 8.35 -55.05
C SER A 728 -3.14 8.75 -53.62
N LEU A 729 -2.86 7.88 -52.65
CA LEU A 729 -2.97 8.16 -51.22
C LEU A 729 -1.61 8.63 -50.68
N LEU A 730 -1.55 9.72 -49.91
CA LEU A 730 -0.33 10.15 -49.24
C LEU A 730 -0.34 9.73 -47.77
N LEU A 731 0.68 8.98 -47.35
CA LEU A 731 0.94 8.59 -45.97
C LEU A 731 2.14 9.40 -45.44
N LEU A 732 1.92 10.17 -44.37
CA LEU A 732 2.92 10.97 -43.68
C LEU A 732 3.17 10.39 -42.29
N THR A 733 4.40 9.95 -42.00
CA THR A 733 4.74 9.29 -40.72
C THR A 733 5.85 10.03 -39.97
N PRO A 734 5.85 10.07 -38.63
CA PRO A 734 6.89 10.74 -37.88
C PRO A 734 8.18 9.90 -37.90
N LEU A 735 9.34 10.55 -37.98
CA LEU A 735 10.61 9.87 -37.76
C LEU A 735 10.85 9.67 -36.26
N LEU A 736 10.66 8.45 -35.76
CA LEU A 736 10.89 8.10 -34.36
C LEU A 736 12.36 7.68 -34.14
N THR A 737 13.05 8.36 -33.23
CA THR A 737 14.37 7.91 -32.75
C THR A 737 14.21 6.77 -31.75
N THR A 738 15.16 5.83 -31.71
CA THR A 738 15.12 4.64 -30.84
C THR A 738 15.00 4.96 -29.34
N SER A 739 15.39 6.17 -28.92
CA SER A 739 15.23 6.67 -27.55
C SER A 739 13.79 7.09 -27.23
N ALA A 740 13.01 7.54 -28.23
CA ALA A 740 11.60 7.89 -28.07
C ALA A 740 10.68 6.66 -27.92
N LEU A 741 11.14 5.49 -28.39
CA LEU A 741 10.48 4.19 -28.23
C LEU A 741 10.62 3.64 -26.80
N LYS A 742 11.57 4.14 -26.01
CA LYS A 742 11.68 3.84 -24.57
C LYS A 742 10.80 4.83 -23.83
N GLY A 743 9.71 4.36 -23.22
CA GLY A 743 9.04 5.11 -22.16
C GLY A 743 10.06 5.45 -21.07
N ASN A 744 10.57 6.68 -21.06
CA ASN A 744 11.57 7.12 -20.08
C ASN A 744 11.02 6.92 -18.65
N THR A 745 11.44 5.84 -18.00
CA THR A 745 11.48 5.77 -16.54
C THR A 745 12.40 6.87 -16.03
N PRO A 746 12.02 7.66 -15.01
CA PRO A 746 12.94 8.62 -14.39
C PRO A 746 14.15 7.83 -13.86
N GLY A 747 15.34 8.08 -14.42
CA GLY A 747 16.58 7.36 -14.10
C GLY A 747 17.42 6.86 -15.29
N SER A 748 17.08 7.25 -16.53
CA SER A 748 17.74 6.81 -17.78
C SER A 748 18.47 7.92 -18.58
N SER A 749 18.89 9.02 -17.98
CA SER A 749 19.72 10.02 -18.64
C SER A 749 21.20 9.83 -18.26
N ALA A 750 22.01 9.30 -19.19
CA ALA A 750 23.44 9.53 -19.20
C ALA A 750 23.92 9.59 -20.65
N VAL A 751 24.51 10.72 -21.00
CA VAL A 751 25.24 11.01 -22.23
C VAL A 751 26.51 10.18 -22.24
N CYS A 752 26.76 9.39 -23.29
CA CYS A 752 28.07 8.80 -23.56
C CYS A 752 28.55 9.25 -24.95
N SER A 753 29.76 9.79 -24.97
CA SER A 753 30.54 10.16 -26.14
C SER A 753 30.88 8.94 -27.02
N PRO A 754 31.17 9.13 -28.32
CA PRO A 754 31.38 8.03 -29.25
C PRO A 754 32.82 7.51 -29.20
N THR A 755 33.02 6.25 -28.82
CA THR A 755 34.27 5.53 -29.08
C THR A 755 34.03 4.11 -29.57
N GLN A 756 34.34 3.92 -30.86
CA GLN A 756 34.86 2.76 -31.60
C GLN A 756 34.23 1.35 -31.45
N ASP A 757 33.52 0.98 -32.52
CA ASP A 757 33.54 -0.28 -33.29
C ASP A 757 33.75 -1.64 -32.58
N VAL A 758 32.65 -2.39 -32.44
CA VAL A 758 32.63 -3.87 -32.49
C VAL A 758 31.40 -4.33 -33.31
N PRO A 759 31.53 -5.24 -34.30
CA PRO A 759 30.46 -5.54 -35.26
C PRO A 759 29.50 -6.68 -34.84
N HIS A 760 28.21 -6.45 -35.12
CA HIS A 760 27.10 -7.39 -35.37
C HIS A 760 26.78 -8.52 -34.37
N HIS A 761 25.69 -8.34 -33.61
CA HIS A 761 24.55 -9.27 -33.53
C HIS A 761 23.32 -8.49 -33.03
N ARG A 762 22.22 -8.48 -33.79
CA ARG A 762 21.01 -7.67 -33.55
C ARG A 762 20.12 -8.28 -32.44
N PRO A 763 19.77 -7.53 -31.38
CA PRO A 763 18.46 -7.62 -30.75
C PRO A 763 17.54 -6.57 -31.41
N SER A 764 16.43 -7.05 -31.95
CA SER A 764 15.44 -6.35 -32.75
C SER A 764 14.79 -5.17 -32.02
N LEU A 765 15.24 -3.96 -32.33
CA LEU A 765 14.43 -2.74 -32.25
C LEU A 765 14.27 -2.24 -33.70
N ILE A 766 13.11 -2.53 -34.28
CA ILE A 766 12.68 -2.00 -35.57
C ILE A 766 12.78 -0.47 -35.48
N SER A 767 13.54 0.18 -36.37
CA SER A 767 13.55 1.64 -36.42
C SER A 767 12.13 2.12 -36.76
N GLY A 768 11.68 3.27 -36.25
CA GLY A 768 10.32 3.77 -36.57
C GLY A 768 10.06 3.87 -38.07
N GLU A 769 11.12 4.03 -38.87
CA GLU A 769 11.09 4.04 -40.33
C GLU A 769 10.75 2.65 -40.92
N GLU A 770 11.35 1.57 -40.41
CA GLU A 770 11.07 0.20 -40.86
C GLU A 770 9.64 -0.24 -40.49
N LEU A 771 9.15 0.18 -39.33
CA LEU A 771 7.78 -0.11 -38.86
C LEU A 771 6.73 0.57 -39.76
N PHE A 772 6.86 1.88 -39.99
CA PHE A 772 5.88 2.60 -40.81
C PHE A 772 6.01 2.32 -42.31
N SER A 773 7.18 1.90 -42.79
CA SER A 773 7.36 1.39 -44.16
C SER A 773 6.54 0.11 -44.39
N THR A 774 6.50 -0.78 -43.41
CA THR A 774 5.68 -2.00 -43.45
C THR A 774 4.18 -1.67 -43.47
N LEU A 775 3.75 -0.66 -42.70
CA LEU A 775 2.39 -0.13 -42.75
C LEU A 775 2.03 0.38 -44.16
N GLY A 776 2.89 1.22 -44.76
CA GLY A 776 2.67 1.77 -46.10
C GLY A 776 2.56 0.67 -47.16
N THR A 777 3.43 -0.34 -47.10
CA THR A 777 3.43 -1.49 -48.01
C THR A 777 2.15 -2.34 -47.84
N THR A 778 1.73 -2.59 -46.61
CA THR A 778 0.53 -3.38 -46.30
C THR A 778 -0.73 -2.65 -46.76
N LEU A 779 -0.80 -1.34 -46.55
CA LEU A 779 -1.90 -0.50 -47.01
C LEU A 779 -1.99 -0.46 -48.54
N ALA A 780 -0.85 -0.35 -49.24
CA ALA A 780 -0.80 -0.39 -50.70
C ALA A 780 -1.30 -1.73 -51.27
N ARG A 781 -0.88 -2.84 -50.66
CA ARG A 781 -1.32 -4.20 -51.04
C ARG A 781 -2.81 -4.41 -50.79
N ARG A 782 -3.33 -4.01 -49.62
CA ARG A 782 -4.75 -4.20 -49.27
C ARG A 782 -5.68 -3.33 -50.09
N ARG A 783 -5.28 -2.09 -50.40
CA ARG A 783 -6.06 -1.18 -51.25
C ARG A 783 -5.97 -1.50 -52.75
N ASN A 784 -4.97 -2.27 -53.19
CA ASN A 784 -4.69 -2.48 -54.61
C ASN A 784 -4.50 -1.16 -55.39
N GLY A 785 -3.78 -0.19 -54.80
CA GLY A 785 -3.64 1.16 -55.36
C GLY A 785 -2.35 1.87 -54.92
N LYS A 786 -2.08 3.04 -55.51
CA LYS A 786 -0.82 3.78 -55.26
C LYS A 786 -0.81 4.47 -53.90
N VAL A 787 0.21 4.20 -53.08
CA VAL A 787 0.49 4.89 -51.80
C VAL A 787 1.83 5.61 -51.92
N LEU A 788 1.81 6.92 -51.75
CA LEU A 788 2.99 7.76 -51.60
C LEU A 788 3.31 7.82 -50.11
N HIS A 789 4.51 7.44 -49.69
CA HIS A 789 4.90 7.42 -48.27
C HIS A 789 6.17 8.24 -48.08
N THR A 790 6.16 9.15 -47.11
CA THR A 790 7.36 9.86 -46.66
C THR A 790 7.28 10.15 -45.16
N SER A 791 8.44 10.28 -44.53
CA SER A 791 8.55 10.67 -43.13
C SER A 791 8.64 12.19 -42.96
N TYR A 792 8.26 12.71 -41.80
CA TYR A 792 8.42 14.11 -41.43
C TYR A 792 9.18 14.26 -40.09
N THR A 793 9.80 15.41 -39.88
CA THR A 793 10.70 15.69 -38.74
C THR A 793 10.39 17.03 -38.08
N ALA A 794 11.22 17.44 -37.11
CA ALA A 794 11.14 18.74 -36.47
C ALA A 794 11.39 19.94 -37.42
N ASN A 795 11.89 19.70 -38.64
CA ASN A 795 12.09 20.73 -39.66
C ASN A 795 10.78 21.27 -40.25
N GLY A 796 9.62 20.65 -39.93
CA GLY A 796 8.32 21.11 -40.39
C GLY A 796 7.99 20.66 -41.82
N VAL A 797 7.17 21.46 -42.52
CA VAL A 797 6.72 21.16 -43.89
C VAL A 797 7.78 21.61 -44.90
N GLU A 798 8.41 20.66 -45.58
CA GLU A 798 9.41 20.90 -46.65
C GLU A 798 8.79 20.87 -48.05
N LEU A 799 9.53 21.36 -49.07
CA LEU A 799 9.09 21.40 -50.47
C LEU A 799 8.67 20.03 -51.01
N LEU A 800 9.32 18.95 -50.56
CA LEU A 800 8.94 17.58 -50.89
C LEU A 800 7.50 17.27 -50.44
N HIS A 801 7.13 17.66 -49.22
CA HIS A 801 5.79 17.45 -48.68
C HIS A 801 4.74 18.20 -49.51
N GLU A 802 5.01 19.46 -49.90
CA GLU A 802 4.12 20.23 -50.75
C GLU A 802 3.92 19.59 -52.13
N ASN A 803 5.00 19.11 -52.75
CA ASN A 803 4.96 18.42 -54.03
C ASN A 803 4.15 17.12 -53.98
N LEU A 804 4.26 16.37 -52.87
CA LEU A 804 3.49 15.14 -52.67
C LEU A 804 2.01 15.43 -52.37
N LEU A 805 1.71 16.46 -51.58
CA LEU A 805 0.34 16.91 -51.32
C LEU A 805 -0.39 17.31 -52.62
N ASN A 806 0.31 17.97 -53.55
CA ASN A 806 -0.25 18.34 -54.86
C ASN A 806 -0.63 17.13 -55.73
N ARG A 807 -0.08 15.95 -55.45
CA ARG A 807 -0.31 14.71 -56.23
C ARG A 807 -1.30 13.76 -55.55
N ALA A 808 -1.71 14.04 -54.32
CA ALA A 808 -2.49 13.13 -53.51
C ALA A 808 -3.99 13.45 -53.57
N SER A 809 -4.83 12.43 -53.75
CA SER A 809 -6.29 12.56 -53.69
C SER A 809 -6.82 12.47 -52.25
N ALA A 810 -6.05 11.87 -51.33
CA ALA A 810 -6.33 11.84 -49.89
C ALA A 810 -5.01 11.76 -49.09
N VAL A 811 -5.04 12.19 -47.83
CA VAL A 811 -3.86 12.25 -46.95
C VAL A 811 -4.14 11.55 -45.61
N ILE A 812 -3.19 10.73 -45.17
CA ILE A 812 -3.13 10.16 -43.82
C ILE A 812 -1.89 10.71 -43.13
N VAL A 813 -2.07 11.30 -41.95
CA VAL A 813 -0.97 11.70 -41.06
C VAL A 813 -0.98 10.80 -39.84
N ILE A 814 0.12 10.09 -39.61
CA ILE A 814 0.36 9.32 -38.39
C ILE A 814 1.00 10.23 -37.35
N THR A 815 0.58 10.17 -36.09
CA THR A 815 1.25 10.83 -34.97
C THR A 815 1.55 9.83 -33.85
N ALA A 816 2.64 10.07 -33.12
CA ALA A 816 3.05 9.24 -31.99
C ALA A 816 3.51 10.15 -30.85
N ASP A 817 2.69 10.21 -29.79
CA ASP A 817 2.85 11.06 -28.62
C ASP A 817 3.16 12.52 -29.01
N ALA A 818 2.28 13.14 -29.80
CA ALA A 818 2.48 14.50 -30.31
C ALA A 818 2.60 15.53 -29.18
N ASN A 819 1.97 15.28 -28.02
CA ASN A 819 2.15 16.09 -26.81
C ASN A 819 3.59 16.05 -26.24
N ARG A 820 4.39 15.02 -26.55
CA ARG A 820 5.82 14.97 -26.21
C ARG A 820 6.69 15.56 -27.31
N ASN A 821 6.17 15.54 -28.54
CA ASN A 821 6.86 15.94 -29.76
C ASN A 821 6.06 17.06 -30.43
N HIS A 822 6.04 18.25 -29.84
CA HIS A 822 5.17 19.36 -30.26
C HIS A 822 5.31 19.72 -31.76
N TYR A 823 6.44 19.43 -32.39
CA TYR A 823 6.62 19.60 -33.83
C TYR A 823 5.61 18.79 -34.66
N GLN A 824 5.18 17.62 -34.18
CA GLN A 824 4.16 16.80 -34.84
C GLN A 824 2.78 17.50 -34.81
N ILE A 825 2.47 18.23 -33.73
CA ILE A 825 1.23 19.01 -33.62
C ILE A 825 1.24 20.13 -34.66
N GLU A 826 2.33 20.89 -34.71
CA GLU A 826 2.48 22.01 -35.65
C GLU A 826 2.45 21.53 -37.10
N PHE A 827 3.21 20.47 -37.42
CA PHE A 827 3.20 19.85 -38.74
C PHE A 827 1.79 19.42 -39.16
N THR A 828 1.08 18.68 -38.30
CA THR A 828 -0.27 18.20 -38.62
C THR A 828 -1.26 19.35 -38.84
N ARG A 829 -1.17 20.43 -38.06
CA ARG A 829 -2.00 21.64 -38.25
C ARG A 829 -1.72 22.31 -39.59
N GLN A 830 -0.45 22.43 -39.99
CA GLN A 830 -0.09 22.99 -41.29
C GLN A 830 -0.66 22.14 -42.44
N ILE A 831 -0.54 20.81 -42.36
CA ILE A 831 -1.14 19.89 -43.34
C ILE A 831 -2.67 20.04 -43.36
N ALA A 832 -3.32 20.15 -42.21
CA ALA A 832 -4.76 20.37 -42.11
C ALA A 832 -5.20 21.69 -42.75
N MET A 833 -4.44 22.78 -42.56
CA MET A 833 -4.70 24.06 -43.22
C MET A 833 -4.56 23.96 -44.74
N VAL A 834 -3.53 23.28 -45.25
CA VAL A 834 -3.33 23.08 -46.70
C VAL A 834 -4.47 22.26 -47.30
N CYS A 835 -4.86 21.16 -46.66
CA CYS A 835 -5.98 20.32 -47.10
C CYS A 835 -7.34 21.06 -47.05
N ASN A 836 -7.52 21.96 -46.07
CA ASN A 836 -8.76 22.72 -45.92
C ASN A 836 -8.87 23.96 -46.82
N SER A 837 -7.77 24.50 -47.33
CA SER A 837 -7.72 25.71 -48.14
C SER A 837 -7.73 25.46 -49.65
N ARG A 838 -7.29 24.28 -50.11
CA ARG A 838 -7.14 23.96 -51.54
C ARG A 838 -8.26 23.04 -52.06
N PRO A 839 -8.95 23.41 -53.17
CA PRO A 839 -9.75 22.47 -53.95
C PRO A 839 -8.86 21.62 -54.89
N ILE A 840 -9.16 20.34 -55.06
CA ILE A 840 -8.46 19.44 -56.00
C ILE A 840 -8.71 19.92 -57.44
N SER A 841 -7.68 19.98 -58.27
CA SER A 841 -7.67 20.70 -59.56
C SER A 841 -8.63 20.18 -60.65
N ASN A 842 -9.47 19.18 -60.40
CA ASN A 842 -10.54 18.73 -61.31
C ASN A 842 -11.88 18.42 -60.62
N LEU A 843 -11.96 18.50 -59.28
CA LEU A 843 -13.16 18.25 -58.48
C LEU A 843 -13.25 19.39 -57.46
N LYS A 844 -14.37 20.12 -57.40
CA LYS A 844 -14.61 21.21 -56.43
C LYS A 844 -14.67 20.73 -54.95
N ARG A 845 -13.84 19.78 -54.54
CA ARG A 845 -13.78 19.12 -53.23
C ARG A 845 -12.40 19.36 -52.60
N LYS A 846 -12.38 19.61 -51.29
CA LYS A 846 -11.18 19.73 -50.47
C LYS A 846 -10.52 18.35 -50.30
N THR A 847 -9.19 18.30 -50.20
CA THR A 847 -8.45 17.05 -49.97
C THR A 847 -8.83 16.44 -48.61
N PRO A 848 -9.33 15.19 -48.57
CA PRO A 848 -9.60 14.48 -47.31
C PRO A 848 -8.31 14.28 -46.50
N LEU A 849 -8.38 14.60 -45.20
CA LEU A 849 -7.30 14.36 -44.24
C LEU A 849 -7.82 13.45 -43.12
N ILE A 850 -7.11 12.35 -42.89
CA ILE A 850 -7.31 11.44 -41.77
C ILE A 850 -6.07 11.50 -40.89
N VAL A 851 -6.26 11.74 -39.59
CA VAL A 851 -5.15 11.71 -38.62
C VAL A 851 -5.28 10.44 -37.77
N VAL A 852 -4.19 9.68 -37.67
CA VAL A 852 -4.10 8.46 -36.87
C VAL A 852 -3.11 8.71 -35.73
N SER A 853 -3.56 8.68 -34.48
CA SER A 853 -2.63 8.60 -33.35
C SER A 853 -2.34 7.15 -33.03
N VAL A 854 -1.06 6.77 -33.06
CA VAL A 854 -0.63 5.40 -32.73
C VAL A 854 -0.26 5.21 -31.27
N SER A 855 -0.48 6.23 -30.43
CA SER A 855 -0.27 6.12 -28.98
C SER A 855 -1.32 6.93 -28.21
N SER A 856 -1.06 8.19 -27.92
CA SER A 856 -1.91 9.04 -27.10
C SER A 856 -3.20 9.43 -27.85
N PRO A 857 -4.39 9.05 -27.36
CA PRO A 857 -5.65 9.49 -27.97
C PRO A 857 -5.91 10.99 -27.75
N TYR A 858 -5.10 11.65 -26.92
CA TYR A 858 -5.32 13.05 -26.51
C TYR A 858 -4.62 14.06 -27.41
N ASP A 859 -3.82 13.62 -28.39
CA ASP A 859 -3.03 14.50 -29.25
C ASP A 859 -3.93 15.50 -30.02
N PHE A 860 -5.06 15.03 -30.56
CA PHE A 860 -6.02 15.86 -31.29
C PHE A 860 -7.47 15.67 -30.83
N ALA A 861 -7.71 15.05 -29.66
CA ALA A 861 -9.06 14.77 -29.17
C ALA A 861 -9.96 16.01 -29.11
N ILE A 862 -9.38 17.17 -28.72
CA ILE A 862 -10.10 18.44 -28.55
C ILE A 862 -9.90 19.37 -29.76
N ASP A 863 -8.88 19.14 -30.58
CA ASP A 863 -8.54 20.00 -31.72
C ASP A 863 -9.54 19.78 -32.86
N GLN A 864 -10.40 20.77 -33.13
CA GLN A 864 -11.44 20.70 -34.17
C GLN A 864 -10.90 20.92 -35.59
N SER A 865 -9.61 21.23 -35.77
CA SER A 865 -9.04 21.41 -37.12
C SER A 865 -8.95 20.10 -37.92
N VAL A 866 -9.03 18.95 -37.23
CA VAL A 866 -8.93 17.61 -37.79
C VAL A 866 -10.31 16.97 -37.90
N GLY A 867 -10.87 16.84 -39.11
CA GLY A 867 -12.24 16.30 -39.30
C GLY A 867 -12.40 14.80 -39.03
N THR A 868 -11.35 14.00 -39.23
CA THR A 868 -11.35 12.54 -39.01
C THR A 868 -10.12 12.14 -38.18
N TYR A 869 -10.35 11.54 -37.01
CA TYR A 869 -9.33 11.19 -36.03
C TYR A 869 -9.57 9.80 -35.42
N ILE A 870 -8.56 8.94 -35.53
CA ILE A 870 -8.57 7.56 -35.06
C ILE A 870 -7.36 7.30 -34.14
N CYS A 871 -7.52 6.44 -33.14
CA CYS A 871 -6.43 6.07 -32.24
C CYS A 871 -6.28 4.55 -32.12
N THR A 872 -5.04 4.06 -32.17
CA THR A 872 -4.69 2.63 -32.02
C THR A 872 -4.07 2.27 -30.66
N TYR A 873 -3.71 3.28 -29.84
CA TYR A 873 -3.11 3.15 -28.50
C TYR A 873 -1.74 2.44 -28.43
N ASP A 874 -1.26 1.96 -29.57
CA ASP A 874 -0.05 1.19 -29.73
C ASP A 874 0.34 1.16 -31.22
N PHE A 875 1.63 0.92 -31.52
CA PHE A 875 2.17 0.87 -32.88
C PHE A 875 2.86 -0.45 -33.20
N THR A 876 2.45 -1.55 -32.58
CA THR A 876 2.95 -2.89 -32.91
C THR A 876 2.45 -3.35 -34.28
N ASP A 877 3.09 -4.37 -34.87
CA ASP A 877 2.68 -4.91 -36.17
C ASP A 877 1.22 -5.39 -36.17
N ILE A 878 0.75 -5.98 -35.06
CA ILE A 878 -0.64 -6.43 -34.91
C ILE A 878 -1.59 -5.22 -34.90
N ALA A 879 -1.23 -4.14 -34.19
CA ALA A 879 -2.01 -2.90 -34.16
C ALA A 879 -2.07 -2.24 -35.55
N MET A 880 -0.95 -2.18 -36.27
CA MET A 880 -0.87 -1.58 -37.59
C MET A 880 -1.65 -2.39 -38.64
N ASN A 881 -1.62 -3.72 -38.56
CA ASN A 881 -2.46 -4.58 -39.41
C ASN A 881 -3.96 -4.38 -39.13
N ALA A 882 -4.35 -4.32 -37.85
CA ALA A 882 -5.73 -4.02 -37.47
C ALA A 882 -6.17 -2.63 -37.96
N LEU A 883 -5.28 -1.63 -37.91
CA LEU A 883 -5.53 -0.30 -38.47
C LEU A 883 -5.79 -0.35 -39.98
N VAL A 884 -4.98 -1.09 -40.75
CA VAL A 884 -5.22 -1.23 -42.20
C VAL A 884 -6.59 -1.85 -42.48
N SER A 885 -6.99 -2.88 -41.73
CA SER A 885 -8.34 -3.47 -41.85
C SER A 885 -9.45 -2.45 -41.58
N VAL A 886 -9.29 -1.58 -40.57
CA VAL A 886 -10.25 -0.50 -40.30
C VAL A 886 -10.26 0.57 -41.39
N LEU A 887 -9.09 0.99 -41.89
CA LEU A 887 -8.97 1.99 -42.95
C LEU A 887 -9.60 1.49 -44.27
N CYS A 888 -9.42 0.21 -44.59
CA CYS A 888 -9.99 -0.42 -45.79
C CYS A 888 -11.47 -0.83 -45.64
N GLY A 889 -12.01 -0.86 -44.41
CA GLY A 889 -13.41 -1.23 -44.15
C GLY A 889 -13.66 -2.73 -43.95
N ASP A 890 -12.62 -3.52 -43.78
CA ASP A 890 -12.73 -4.96 -43.45
C ASP A 890 -13.24 -5.17 -42.02
N GLU A 891 -12.94 -4.22 -41.14
CA GLU A 891 -13.28 -4.26 -39.71
C GLU A 891 -13.91 -2.93 -39.28
N ILE A 892 -14.87 -3.00 -38.36
CA ILE A 892 -15.52 -1.81 -37.79
C ILE A 892 -14.81 -1.47 -36.48
N PRO A 893 -14.32 -0.22 -36.29
CA PRO A 893 -13.68 0.17 -35.05
C PRO A 893 -14.70 0.17 -33.91
N ARG A 894 -14.45 -0.62 -32.86
CA ARG A 894 -15.34 -0.77 -31.68
C ARG A 894 -14.81 -0.11 -30.42
N GLY A 895 -13.55 0.32 -30.44
CA GLY A 895 -12.92 0.91 -29.28
C GLY A 895 -13.60 2.21 -28.87
N VAL A 896 -13.59 2.46 -27.57
CA VAL A 896 -14.12 3.68 -26.96
C VAL A 896 -13.02 4.30 -26.11
N LEU A 897 -12.88 5.63 -26.18
CA LEU A 897 -11.94 6.34 -25.32
C LEU A 897 -12.23 6.03 -23.83
N PRO A 898 -11.28 5.40 -23.10
CA PRO A 898 -11.48 5.05 -21.69
C PRO A 898 -11.83 6.27 -20.85
N GLY A 899 -12.94 6.19 -20.10
CA GLY A 899 -13.46 7.32 -19.30
C GLY A 899 -14.55 8.17 -19.99
N ALA A 900 -14.92 7.85 -21.24
CA ALA A 900 -15.95 8.60 -21.97
C ALA A 900 -17.09 7.73 -22.52
N PRO A 901 -18.27 7.76 -21.88
CA PRO A 901 -19.54 7.60 -22.61
C PRO A 901 -20.24 8.93 -22.88
N ASN A 902 -19.72 10.08 -22.39
CA ASN A 902 -20.45 11.36 -22.43
C ASN A 902 -19.60 12.65 -22.41
N LYS A 903 -18.28 12.57 -22.59
CA LYS A 903 -17.39 13.74 -22.48
C LYS A 903 -17.05 14.44 -23.80
N LEU A 904 -17.17 13.81 -24.98
CA LEU A 904 -16.87 14.51 -26.25
C LEU A 904 -17.92 15.58 -26.65
N GLN A 905 -19.09 15.62 -25.98
CA GLN A 905 -20.01 16.77 -25.97
C GLN A 905 -19.86 17.69 -24.74
N LYS A 906 -18.95 17.37 -23.80
CA LYS A 906 -18.79 18.05 -22.51
C LYS A 906 -17.32 18.27 -22.10
N ALA A 907 -16.40 18.34 -23.04
CA ALA A 907 -15.01 18.70 -22.79
C ALA A 907 -14.85 20.23 -22.74
N ALA A 908 -15.51 20.84 -21.76
CA ALA A 908 -15.21 22.17 -21.24
C ALA A 908 -15.93 22.31 -19.87
N LYS A 909 -15.58 21.45 -18.92
CA LYS A 909 -15.72 21.71 -17.48
C LYS A 909 -15.02 20.60 -16.70
N VAL A 910 -13.87 20.96 -16.13
CA VAL A 910 -13.26 20.30 -14.97
C VAL A 910 -14.38 19.88 -14.03
N ARG A 911 -14.39 18.62 -13.55
CA ARG A 911 -15.32 18.18 -12.49
C ARG A 911 -15.01 19.00 -11.25
N GLN A 912 -15.70 20.12 -11.08
CA GLN A 912 -15.52 21.05 -9.98
C GLN A 912 -16.05 20.40 -8.70
N TYR A 913 -15.16 20.16 -7.73
CA TYR A 913 -15.57 19.80 -6.37
C TYR A 913 -16.06 21.07 -5.67
N TRP A 914 -17.32 21.06 -5.25
CA TRP A 914 -17.90 22.20 -4.54
C TRP A 914 -17.66 22.05 -3.04
N THR A 915 -17.21 23.13 -2.41
CA THR A 915 -17.18 23.25 -0.95
C THR A 915 -18.61 23.11 -0.42
N VAL A 916 -18.80 22.15 0.48
CA VAL A 916 -20.07 21.92 1.17
C VAL A 916 -19.93 22.42 2.59
N GLU A 917 -20.84 23.29 3.00
CA GLU A 917 -20.88 23.89 4.32
C GLU A 917 -22.11 23.43 5.08
N ASP A 918 -22.05 23.51 6.41
CA ASP A 918 -23.22 23.29 7.25
C ASP A 918 -24.20 24.46 7.07
N PHE A 919 -25.49 24.13 6.98
CA PHE A 919 -26.57 25.10 6.86
C PHE A 919 -26.71 25.87 8.17
N ASP A 920 -26.63 27.19 8.07
CA ASP A 920 -26.88 28.10 9.18
C ASP A 920 -28.18 28.85 8.92
N ARG A 921 -29.14 28.76 9.85
CA ARG A 921 -30.46 29.37 9.67
C ARG A 921 -30.36 30.89 9.46
N THR A 922 -29.58 31.57 10.29
CA THR A 922 -29.51 33.05 10.26
C THR A 922 -28.92 33.57 8.95
N ARG A 923 -27.98 32.79 8.38
CA ARG A 923 -27.28 33.11 7.13
C ARG A 923 -28.04 32.66 5.88
N ASP A 924 -28.58 31.44 5.89
CA ASP A 924 -28.95 30.69 4.68
C ASP A 924 -30.46 30.62 4.44
N GLU A 925 -31.31 30.97 5.42
CA GLU A 925 -32.77 30.83 5.34
C GLU A 925 -33.37 31.57 4.14
N PHE A 926 -32.99 32.84 3.92
CA PHE A 926 -33.47 33.62 2.78
C PHE A 926 -33.04 33.04 1.43
N ALA A 927 -31.76 32.68 1.29
CA ALA A 927 -31.20 32.14 0.05
C ALA A 927 -31.76 30.74 -0.27
N LEU A 928 -32.06 29.93 0.74
CA LEU A 928 -32.73 28.64 0.57
C LEU A 928 -34.16 28.83 0.05
N GLY A 929 -34.87 29.85 0.56
CA GLY A 929 -36.20 30.23 0.06
C GLY A 929 -36.19 30.57 -1.44
N LEU A 930 -35.17 31.32 -1.89
CA LEU A 930 -35.00 31.63 -3.32
C LEU A 930 -34.70 30.39 -4.17
N LEU A 931 -33.85 29.47 -3.69
CA LEU A 931 -33.57 28.21 -4.37
C LEU A 931 -34.83 27.35 -4.54
N ILE A 932 -35.65 27.23 -3.48
CA ILE A 932 -36.91 26.49 -3.52
C ILE A 932 -37.83 27.09 -4.57
N LYS A 933 -38.02 28.42 -4.56
CA LYS A 933 -38.85 29.15 -5.52
C LYS A 933 -38.39 28.91 -6.96
N ALA A 934 -37.08 29.03 -7.23
CA ALA A 934 -36.50 28.80 -8.56
C ALA A 934 -36.72 27.36 -9.06
N ILE A 935 -36.69 26.37 -8.18
CA ILE A 935 -36.96 24.97 -8.54
C ILE A 935 -38.44 24.75 -8.86
N VAL A 936 -39.34 25.39 -8.10
CA VAL A 936 -40.79 25.32 -8.33
C VAL A 936 -41.17 25.99 -9.66
N GLU A 937 -40.62 27.17 -9.95
CA GLU A 937 -40.84 27.91 -11.19
C GLU A 937 -40.25 27.21 -12.43
N GLY A 938 -39.15 26.47 -12.26
CA GLY A 938 -38.51 25.70 -13.34
C GLY A 938 -39.23 24.41 -13.74
N MET A 939 -40.39 24.08 -13.15
CA MET A 939 -41.16 22.89 -13.47
C MET A 939 -42.27 23.18 -14.52
N PRO A 940 -42.56 22.26 -15.45
CA PRO A 940 -43.60 22.47 -16.46
C PRO A 940 -44.98 22.72 -15.83
N HIS A 941 -45.77 23.65 -16.38
CA HIS A 941 -47.09 24.06 -15.84
C HIS A 941 -48.10 22.92 -15.63
N HIS A 942 -47.96 21.80 -16.34
CA HIS A 942 -48.83 20.62 -16.18
C HIS A 942 -48.41 19.69 -15.03
N ARG A 943 -47.30 19.97 -14.32
CA ARG A 943 -46.79 19.18 -13.19
C ARG A 943 -46.64 20.04 -11.95
N ARG A 944 -47.10 19.53 -10.82
CA ARG A 944 -46.90 20.17 -9.52
C ARG A 944 -45.60 19.69 -8.88
N SER A 945 -44.85 20.63 -8.30
CA SER A 945 -43.66 20.33 -7.50
C SER A 945 -44.06 19.90 -6.09
N GLN A 946 -43.41 18.89 -5.53
CA GLN A 946 -43.56 18.53 -4.11
C GLN A 946 -43.08 19.66 -3.17
N LEU A 947 -42.27 20.60 -3.69
CA LEU A 947 -41.76 21.75 -2.96
C LEU A 947 -42.63 23.01 -3.05
N GLN A 948 -43.81 22.94 -3.69
CA GLN A 948 -44.61 24.12 -4.04
C GLN A 948 -45.02 24.99 -2.84
N GLU A 949 -45.27 24.39 -1.68
CA GLU A 949 -45.66 25.08 -0.43
C GLU A 949 -44.59 24.95 0.66
N THR A 950 -43.38 24.54 0.27
CA THR A 950 -42.26 24.33 1.18
C THR A 950 -41.60 25.65 1.51
N THR A 951 -41.43 25.91 2.81
CA THR A 951 -40.59 27.01 3.29
C THR A 951 -39.29 26.45 3.86
N PRO A 952 -38.23 27.28 4.04
CA PRO A 952 -37.04 26.86 4.77
C PRO A 952 -37.33 26.27 6.16
N ALA A 953 -38.30 26.83 6.88
CA ALA A 953 -38.76 26.34 8.18
C ALA A 953 -39.31 24.90 8.13
N SER A 954 -39.87 24.47 6.99
CA SER A 954 -40.37 23.10 6.81
C SER A 954 -39.29 22.01 6.94
N PHE A 955 -38.01 22.37 6.91
CA PHE A 955 -36.91 21.42 7.10
C PHE A 955 -36.43 21.33 8.57
N LEU A 956 -36.81 22.26 9.44
CA LEU A 956 -36.27 22.41 10.79
C LEU A 956 -37.25 21.87 11.85
N LEU A 957 -37.10 20.62 12.26
CA LEU A 957 -37.99 19.95 13.22
C LEU A 957 -37.80 20.45 14.66
N GLN A 958 -36.62 21.00 15.00
CA GLN A 958 -36.33 21.60 16.31
C GLN A 958 -36.70 20.71 17.51
N ASN A 959 -36.44 19.41 17.39
CA ASN A 959 -36.78 18.42 18.40
C ASN A 959 -35.52 17.84 19.05
N SER A 960 -35.44 17.84 20.38
CA SER A 960 -34.26 17.32 21.12
C SER A 960 -33.93 15.85 20.85
N ARG A 961 -34.92 15.07 20.39
CA ARG A 961 -34.80 13.64 20.03
C ARG A 961 -34.27 13.41 18.61
N ILE A 962 -34.24 14.46 17.78
CA ILE A 962 -33.81 14.39 16.38
C ILE A 962 -32.61 15.32 16.19
N GLU A 963 -31.51 14.78 15.71
CA GLU A 963 -30.32 15.58 15.42
C GLU A 963 -30.30 15.97 13.95
N GLU A 964 -30.15 17.26 13.68
CA GLU A 964 -30.22 17.85 12.33
C GLU A 964 -28.83 18.33 11.91
N SER A 965 -28.40 17.99 10.70
CA SER A 965 -27.09 18.44 10.16
C SER A 965 -27.21 18.74 8.67
N HIS A 966 -28.00 19.77 8.36
CA HIS A 966 -28.31 20.15 6.99
C HIS A 966 -27.09 20.79 6.32
N LEU A 967 -27.01 20.67 4.99
CA LEU A 967 -25.83 21.03 4.21
C LEU A 967 -26.21 21.89 3.01
N VAL A 968 -25.34 22.82 2.66
CA VAL A 968 -25.49 23.73 1.53
C VAL A 968 -24.23 23.79 0.68
N VAL A 969 -24.43 24.07 -0.61
CA VAL A 969 -23.38 24.57 -1.49
C VAL A 969 -23.77 25.98 -1.89
N ARG A 970 -22.93 26.95 -1.51
CA ARG A 970 -23.16 28.38 -1.80
C ARG A 970 -22.07 28.96 -2.68
N ASN A 971 -22.39 30.06 -3.34
CA ASN A 971 -21.39 30.92 -3.93
C ASN A 971 -20.81 31.84 -2.85
N SER A 972 -19.48 31.86 -2.70
CA SER A 972 -18.79 32.66 -1.68
C SER A 972 -18.95 34.17 -1.89
N THR A 973 -19.17 34.63 -3.12
CA THR A 973 -19.30 36.05 -3.46
C THR A 973 -20.75 36.53 -3.39
N THR A 974 -21.69 35.80 -4.01
CA THR A 974 -23.10 36.24 -4.10
C THR A 974 -23.97 35.76 -2.95
N GLN A 975 -23.47 34.85 -2.10
CA GLN A 975 -24.25 34.15 -1.05
C GLN A 975 -25.45 33.35 -1.59
N GLU A 976 -25.54 33.13 -2.90
CA GLU A 976 -26.58 32.32 -3.51
C GLU A 976 -26.34 30.84 -3.24
N ILE A 977 -27.40 30.11 -2.85
CA ILE A 977 -27.33 28.66 -2.62
C ILE A 977 -27.62 27.92 -3.93
N TYR A 978 -26.65 27.15 -4.41
CA TYR A 978 -26.78 26.34 -5.62
C TYR A 978 -27.35 24.93 -5.35
N GLY A 979 -27.24 24.43 -4.13
CA GLY A 979 -27.85 23.17 -3.73
C GLY A 979 -27.98 23.03 -2.21
N PHE A 980 -28.97 22.23 -1.81
CA PHE A 980 -29.31 21.99 -0.40
C PHE A 980 -29.58 20.51 -0.15
N CYS A 981 -29.15 20.03 1.02
CA CYS A 981 -29.35 18.67 1.48
C CYS A 981 -29.77 18.65 2.95
N SER A 982 -30.97 18.16 3.25
CA SER A 982 -31.44 17.99 4.64
C SER A 982 -31.11 16.58 5.14
N THR A 983 -30.58 16.51 6.36
CA THR A 983 -30.25 15.26 7.04
C THR A 983 -30.82 15.24 8.46
N TYR A 984 -31.24 14.05 8.89
CA TYR A 984 -31.88 13.80 10.19
C TYR A 984 -31.32 12.53 10.80
N PHE A 985 -31.03 12.54 12.10
CA PHE A 985 -30.74 11.34 12.88
C PHE A 985 -31.76 11.20 14.01
N PHE A 986 -32.55 10.14 13.96
CA PHE A 986 -33.57 9.81 14.93
C PHE A 986 -32.95 8.93 16.03
N LYS A 987 -32.70 9.51 17.21
CA LYS A 987 -31.90 8.86 18.27
C LYS A 987 -32.53 7.56 18.79
N GLU A 988 -33.85 7.56 19.02
CA GLU A 988 -34.58 6.40 19.55
C GLU A 988 -34.61 5.22 18.56
N SER A 989 -34.65 5.50 17.25
CA SER A 989 -34.69 4.47 16.20
C SER A 989 -33.32 4.04 15.71
N ALA A 990 -32.26 4.74 16.13
CA ALA A 990 -30.91 4.60 15.56
C ALA A 990 -30.88 4.74 14.02
N THR A 991 -31.87 5.43 13.42
CA THR A 991 -32.00 5.56 11.97
C THR A 991 -31.63 6.97 11.53
N ALA A 992 -30.76 7.08 10.54
CA ALA A 992 -30.41 8.32 9.87
C ALA A 992 -31.10 8.42 8.50
N ALA A 993 -31.43 9.63 8.08
CA ALA A 993 -32.12 9.88 6.82
C ALA A 993 -31.53 11.08 6.08
N ILE A 994 -31.35 10.92 4.77
CA ILE A 994 -31.21 12.05 3.85
C ILE A 994 -32.63 12.44 3.42
N GLY A 995 -33.20 13.45 4.05
CA GLY A 995 -34.61 13.79 3.88
C GLY A 995 -34.92 14.45 2.54
N SER A 996 -34.10 15.38 2.08
CA SER A 996 -34.25 16.04 0.78
C SER A 996 -32.89 16.38 0.19
N LEU A 997 -32.74 16.22 -1.12
CA LEU A 997 -31.56 16.63 -1.87
C LEU A 997 -32.00 17.26 -3.18
N PHE A 998 -31.71 18.55 -3.36
CA PHE A 998 -32.05 19.25 -4.60
C PHE A 998 -31.02 20.32 -4.95
N VAL A 999 -30.92 20.59 -6.26
CA VAL A 999 -29.93 21.49 -6.87
C VAL A 999 -30.64 22.38 -7.87
N HIS A 1000 -30.21 23.64 -7.91
CA HIS A 1000 -30.71 24.66 -8.83
C HIS A 1000 -30.68 24.15 -10.28
N GLY A 1001 -31.78 24.32 -11.02
CA GLY A 1001 -31.97 23.73 -12.36
C GLY A 1001 -30.82 23.99 -13.33
N MET A 1002 -30.40 25.26 -13.44
CA MET A 1002 -29.30 25.72 -14.31
C MET A 1002 -27.90 25.31 -13.84
N ARG A 1003 -27.76 24.81 -12.61
CA ARG A 1003 -26.48 24.39 -12.00
C ARG A 1003 -26.36 22.86 -11.88
N ARG A 1004 -27.34 22.10 -12.40
CA ARG A 1004 -27.25 20.64 -12.47
C ARG A 1004 -26.14 20.20 -13.42
N ASN A 1005 -25.60 19.00 -13.21
CA ASN A 1005 -24.43 18.45 -13.91
C ASN A 1005 -23.09 19.14 -13.60
N LEU A 1006 -23.03 19.97 -12.56
CA LEU A 1006 -21.78 20.55 -12.03
C LEU A 1006 -21.26 19.82 -10.79
N SER A 1007 -21.64 18.56 -10.57
CA SER A 1007 -21.29 17.75 -9.38
C SER A 1007 -21.77 18.27 -8.02
N ILE A 1008 -22.48 19.40 -7.94
CA ILE A 1008 -23.04 19.96 -6.68
C ILE A 1008 -23.84 18.92 -5.88
N GLY A 1009 -24.78 18.23 -6.53
CA GLY A 1009 -25.60 17.21 -5.87
C GLY A 1009 -24.81 15.99 -5.38
N HIS A 1010 -23.68 15.68 -6.04
CA HIS A 1010 -22.77 14.63 -5.60
C HIS A 1010 -21.96 15.07 -4.37
N SER A 1011 -21.41 16.29 -4.38
CA SER A 1011 -20.70 16.85 -3.23
C SER A 1011 -21.59 16.88 -1.98
N LEU A 1012 -22.82 17.38 -2.11
CA LEU A 1012 -23.81 17.41 -1.03
C LEU A 1012 -24.14 16.01 -0.49
N HIS A 1013 -24.33 15.04 -1.38
CA HIS A 1013 -24.68 13.67 -1.02
C HIS A 1013 -23.53 12.94 -0.30
N GLU A 1014 -22.31 13.07 -0.77
CA GLU A 1014 -21.13 12.46 -0.12
C GLU A 1014 -20.89 13.04 1.26
N ARG A 1015 -20.97 14.37 1.41
CA ARG A 1015 -20.85 15.03 2.72
C ARG A 1015 -21.97 14.58 3.66
N ALA A 1016 -23.22 14.52 3.18
CA ALA A 1016 -24.36 14.04 3.96
C ALA A 1016 -24.15 12.60 4.46
N LYS A 1017 -23.70 11.71 3.60
CA LYS A 1017 -23.44 10.31 3.96
C LYS A 1017 -22.36 10.19 5.06
N ARG A 1018 -21.26 10.95 4.96
CA ARG A 1018 -20.20 10.96 5.98
C ARG A 1018 -20.69 11.54 7.31
N VAL A 1019 -21.40 12.66 7.27
CA VAL A 1019 -21.95 13.31 8.47
C VAL A 1019 -22.89 12.33 9.20
N LEU A 1020 -23.77 11.64 8.46
CA LEU A 1020 -24.69 10.68 9.06
C LEU A 1020 -23.97 9.43 9.60
N LEU A 1021 -23.05 8.83 8.84
CA LEU A 1021 -22.33 7.63 9.28
C LEU A 1021 -21.35 7.91 10.43
N GLY A 1022 -20.89 9.15 10.58
CA GLY A 1022 -20.02 9.57 11.69
C GLY A 1022 -20.75 9.82 13.01
N LYS A 1023 -22.09 9.82 13.03
CA LYS A 1023 -22.84 10.02 14.28
C LYS A 1023 -22.86 8.74 15.12
N PRO A 1024 -22.54 8.81 16.43
CA PRO A 1024 -22.55 7.65 17.30
C PRO A 1024 -23.98 7.11 17.46
N GLY A 1025 -24.13 5.79 17.31
CA GLY A 1025 -25.41 5.10 17.48
C GLY A 1025 -26.25 4.91 16.21
N VAL A 1026 -25.79 5.33 15.03
CA VAL A 1026 -26.48 5.07 13.77
C VAL A 1026 -26.37 3.59 13.38
N LYS A 1027 -27.51 2.91 13.20
CA LYS A 1027 -27.63 1.51 12.75
C LYS A 1027 -28.00 1.40 11.27
N SER A 1028 -28.78 2.34 10.74
CA SER A 1028 -29.23 2.33 9.35
C SER A 1028 -29.36 3.73 8.78
N VAL A 1029 -29.10 3.89 7.47
CA VAL A 1029 -29.29 5.14 6.74
C VAL A 1029 -30.27 4.92 5.58
N GLN A 1030 -31.24 5.83 5.42
CA GLN A 1030 -32.24 5.79 4.35
C GLN A 1030 -32.28 7.06 3.50
N ILE A 1031 -32.86 6.95 2.29
CA ILE A 1031 -33.18 8.09 1.42
C ILE A 1031 -34.67 8.42 1.60
N GLY A 1032 -34.96 9.69 1.86
CA GLY A 1032 -36.28 10.19 2.21
C GLY A 1032 -36.55 10.12 3.71
N SER A 1033 -37.56 10.88 4.13
CA SER A 1033 -38.04 10.87 5.51
C SER A 1033 -39.57 10.90 5.56
N VAL A 1034 -40.13 10.32 6.62
CA VAL A 1034 -41.57 10.44 6.96
C VAL A 1034 -41.85 11.79 7.63
N LEU A 1035 -40.84 12.36 8.30
CA LEU A 1035 -40.90 13.68 8.92
C LEU A 1035 -39.54 14.39 8.78
N PRO A 1036 -39.47 15.59 8.17
CA PRO A 1036 -40.52 16.23 7.38
C PRO A 1036 -40.84 15.43 6.11
N SER A 1037 -42.11 15.41 5.69
CA SER A 1037 -42.58 14.56 4.57
C SER A 1037 -42.49 15.26 3.22
N MET A 1038 -41.31 15.78 2.86
CA MET A 1038 -41.06 16.35 1.52
C MET A 1038 -40.96 15.25 0.46
N PHE A 1039 -40.02 14.34 0.69
CA PHE A 1039 -39.74 13.20 -0.13
C PHE A 1039 -39.70 11.97 0.77
N MET A 1040 -40.70 11.08 0.63
CA MET A 1040 -40.70 9.78 1.33
C MET A 1040 -39.68 8.78 0.73
N GLY A 1041 -39.05 9.16 -0.38
CA GLY A 1041 -38.12 8.37 -1.16
C GLY A 1041 -37.83 9.07 -2.49
N ILE A 1042 -37.35 8.33 -3.49
CA ILE A 1042 -37.06 8.89 -4.81
C ILE A 1042 -38.39 9.15 -5.56
N PRO A 1043 -38.69 10.39 -6.01
CA PRO A 1043 -39.91 10.70 -6.75
C PRO A 1043 -40.10 9.80 -7.99
N ALA A 1044 -41.34 9.34 -8.20
CA ALA A 1044 -41.72 8.42 -9.29
C ALA A 1044 -42.74 9.03 -10.28
N ASP A 1045 -42.97 10.35 -10.21
CA ASP A 1045 -43.87 11.11 -11.07
C ASP A 1045 -43.43 11.14 -12.54
N ASP A 1046 -42.15 10.88 -12.80
CA ASP A 1046 -41.56 10.79 -14.14
C ASP A 1046 -40.73 9.50 -14.26
N ALA A 1047 -41.20 8.56 -15.07
CA ALA A 1047 -40.53 7.27 -15.24
C ALA A 1047 -39.08 7.39 -15.79
N GLY A 1048 -38.78 8.44 -16.55
CA GLY A 1048 -37.43 8.72 -17.07
C GLY A 1048 -36.50 9.31 -16.01
N LYS A 1049 -36.97 10.31 -15.26
CA LYS A 1049 -36.21 10.91 -14.14
C LYS A 1049 -36.06 9.92 -12.98
N HIS A 1050 -37.10 9.17 -12.65
CA HIS A 1050 -37.07 8.15 -11.61
C HIS A 1050 -36.04 7.07 -11.90
N ARG A 1051 -35.99 6.53 -13.12
CA ARG A 1051 -34.96 5.56 -13.53
C ARG A 1051 -33.55 6.15 -13.40
N ARG A 1052 -33.36 7.40 -13.82
CA ARG A 1052 -32.06 8.10 -13.76
C ARG A 1052 -31.59 8.35 -12.33
N LEU A 1053 -32.47 8.88 -11.48
CA LEU A 1053 -32.17 9.16 -10.07
C LEU A 1053 -31.98 7.86 -9.27
N SER A 1054 -32.84 6.86 -9.50
CA SER A 1054 -32.68 5.54 -8.88
C SER A 1054 -31.35 4.90 -9.25
N ARG A 1055 -30.95 4.96 -10.52
CA ARG A 1055 -29.63 4.50 -10.96
C ARG A 1055 -28.50 5.30 -10.30
N TRP A 1056 -28.64 6.64 -10.23
CA TRP A 1056 -27.65 7.51 -9.59
C TRP A 1056 -27.38 7.16 -8.12
N PHE A 1057 -28.41 6.79 -7.35
CA PHE A 1057 -28.24 6.32 -5.97
C PHE A 1057 -27.71 4.87 -5.91
N LEU A 1058 -28.18 3.96 -6.77
CA LEU A 1058 -27.69 2.57 -6.83
C LEU A 1058 -26.19 2.50 -7.11
N ASP A 1059 -25.71 3.27 -8.09
CA ASP A 1059 -24.30 3.37 -8.48
C ASP A 1059 -23.42 3.89 -7.32
N ARG A 1060 -24.04 4.47 -6.27
CA ARG A 1060 -23.38 5.01 -5.06
C ARG A 1060 -23.58 4.15 -3.82
N GLY A 1061 -23.93 2.88 -4.03
CA GLY A 1061 -23.99 1.86 -2.98
C GLY A 1061 -25.30 1.83 -2.18
N TRP A 1062 -26.34 2.53 -2.62
CA TRP A 1062 -27.67 2.42 -2.01
C TRP A 1062 -28.38 1.15 -2.50
N LYS A 1063 -29.04 0.44 -1.60
CA LYS A 1063 -29.83 -0.75 -1.92
C LYS A 1063 -31.30 -0.37 -2.08
N ARG A 1064 -32.02 -1.06 -2.98
CA ARG A 1064 -33.48 -0.92 -3.07
C ARG A 1064 -34.14 -1.60 -1.87
N SER A 1065 -35.04 -0.89 -1.22
CA SER A 1065 -35.93 -1.48 -0.21
C SER A 1065 -36.98 -2.37 -0.91
N SER A 1066 -37.46 -3.40 -0.20
CA SER A 1066 -38.60 -4.22 -0.60
C SER A 1066 -39.95 -3.48 -0.52
N ALA A 1067 -39.96 -2.28 0.08
CA ALA A 1067 -41.15 -1.44 0.16
C ALA A 1067 -41.60 -0.96 -1.23
N GLY A 1068 -42.89 -1.12 -1.54
CA GLY A 1068 -43.51 -0.67 -2.79
C GLY A 1068 -43.65 0.85 -2.89
N LEU A 1069 -44.22 1.33 -4.00
CA LEU A 1069 -44.48 2.76 -4.22
C LEU A 1069 -45.45 3.33 -3.17
N ALA A 1070 -45.00 4.34 -2.42
CA ALA A 1070 -45.85 5.12 -1.52
C ALA A 1070 -46.54 6.25 -2.29
N HIS A 1071 -47.84 6.43 -2.08
CA HIS A 1071 -48.61 7.49 -2.72
C HIS A 1071 -49.07 8.52 -1.68
N SER A 1072 -49.12 9.79 -2.09
CA SER A 1072 -49.81 10.85 -1.36
C SER A 1072 -50.95 11.35 -2.23
N MET A 1073 -52.18 11.35 -1.70
CA MET A 1073 -53.39 11.65 -2.45
C MET A 1073 -54.10 12.86 -1.84
N ILE A 1074 -54.77 13.65 -2.68
CA ILE A 1074 -55.47 14.87 -2.25
C ILE A 1074 -56.88 14.86 -2.82
N ILE A 1075 -57.88 14.88 -1.94
CA ILE A 1075 -59.27 15.19 -2.29
C ILE A 1075 -59.40 16.71 -2.24
N ARG A 1076 -59.66 17.34 -3.39
CA ARG A 1076 -59.63 18.82 -3.55
C ARG A 1076 -60.99 19.49 -3.31
N ASP A 1077 -62.07 18.76 -3.54
CA ASP A 1077 -63.44 19.21 -3.36
C ASP A 1077 -64.18 18.19 -2.49
N LEU A 1078 -63.98 18.33 -1.19
CA LEU A 1078 -64.59 17.48 -0.18
C LEU A 1078 -66.08 17.75 -0.03
N SER A 1079 -66.53 18.96 -0.42
CA SER A 1079 -67.95 19.33 -0.39
C SER A 1079 -68.80 18.41 -1.28
N ARG A 1080 -68.31 18.12 -2.50
CA ARG A 1080 -68.96 17.22 -3.48
C ARG A 1080 -68.65 15.74 -3.26
N TRP A 1081 -67.74 15.40 -2.35
CA TRP A 1081 -67.40 14.01 -2.07
C TRP A 1081 -68.58 13.26 -1.44
N THR A 1082 -68.96 12.14 -2.05
CA THR A 1082 -69.99 11.21 -1.57
C THR A 1082 -69.42 9.81 -1.47
N LEU A 1083 -69.87 9.03 -0.48
CA LEU A 1083 -69.46 7.65 -0.32
C LEU A 1083 -70.12 6.78 -1.41
N SER A 1084 -69.34 5.96 -2.11
CA SER A 1084 -69.89 5.04 -3.11
C SER A 1084 -70.59 3.84 -2.46
N ALA A 1085 -71.55 3.23 -3.16
CA ALA A 1085 -72.27 2.06 -2.67
C ALA A 1085 -71.32 0.88 -2.32
N ARG A 1086 -70.26 0.69 -3.12
CA ARG A 1086 -69.23 -0.35 -2.93
C ARG A 1086 -68.37 -0.12 -1.68
N LEU A 1087 -67.98 1.12 -1.39
CA LEU A 1087 -67.26 1.46 -0.16
C LEU A 1087 -68.19 1.35 1.06
N THR A 1088 -69.48 1.64 0.89
CA THR A 1088 -70.48 1.50 1.96
C THR A 1088 -70.65 0.04 2.38
N SER A 1089 -70.77 -0.90 1.43
CA SER A 1089 -70.86 -2.34 1.73
C SER A 1089 -69.58 -2.90 2.35
N ASN A 1090 -68.40 -2.43 1.94
CA ASN A 1090 -67.12 -2.91 2.47
C ASN A 1090 -66.79 -2.40 3.89
N THR A 1091 -67.36 -1.26 4.29
CA THR A 1091 -67.08 -0.61 5.58
C THR A 1091 -68.13 -0.88 6.66
N GLN A 1092 -69.29 -1.47 6.29
CA GLN A 1092 -70.34 -1.89 7.21
C GLN A 1092 -70.13 -3.35 7.66
N THR A 1093 -69.08 -3.59 8.45
CA THR A 1093 -68.93 -4.85 9.20
C THR A 1093 -69.48 -4.64 10.61
N SER A 1094 -70.47 -5.45 11.03
CA SER A 1094 -71.16 -5.30 12.33
C SER A 1094 -70.26 -5.49 13.57
N SER A 1095 -69.01 -5.90 13.38
CA SER A 1095 -68.04 -6.20 14.42
C SER A 1095 -66.95 -5.13 14.62
N VAL A 1096 -66.95 -4.02 13.86
CA VAL A 1096 -65.92 -2.97 13.96
C VAL A 1096 -66.54 -1.59 14.12
N VAL A 1097 -66.09 -0.85 15.13
CA VAL A 1097 -66.49 0.53 15.42
C VAL A 1097 -65.37 1.49 15.04
N TYR A 1098 -65.71 2.57 14.33
CA TYR A 1098 -64.76 3.59 13.88
C TYR A 1098 -65.09 4.93 14.53
N ASP A 1099 -64.17 5.45 15.35
CA ASP A 1099 -64.36 6.73 16.03
C ASP A 1099 -63.09 7.60 15.97
N ALA A 1100 -63.27 8.92 15.97
CA ALA A 1100 -62.19 9.87 16.20
C ALA A 1100 -62.13 10.20 17.70
N VAL A 1101 -61.03 9.84 18.36
CA VAL A 1101 -60.85 10.03 19.81
C VAL A 1101 -59.81 11.10 20.11
N SER A 1102 -59.94 11.73 21.28
CA SER A 1102 -58.85 12.53 21.84
C SER A 1102 -57.72 11.58 22.28
N PRO A 1103 -56.45 11.90 21.99
CA PRO A 1103 -55.38 10.94 22.20
C PRO A 1103 -55.03 10.63 23.67
N THR A 1104 -55.47 11.45 24.62
CA THR A 1104 -55.15 11.28 26.06
C THR A 1104 -55.80 10.04 26.69
N SER A 1105 -56.93 9.57 26.15
CA SER A 1105 -57.65 8.42 26.73
C SER A 1105 -57.14 7.06 26.26
N TYR A 1106 -56.29 7.02 25.23
CA TYR A 1106 -55.85 5.78 24.57
C TYR A 1106 -54.34 5.79 24.21
N SER A 1107 -53.54 6.71 24.76
CA SER A 1107 -52.15 6.96 24.34
C SER A 1107 -51.30 5.69 24.32
N ASP A 1108 -51.32 4.92 25.41
CA ASP A 1108 -50.46 3.76 25.60
C ASP A 1108 -50.88 2.62 24.67
N LEU A 1109 -52.19 2.39 24.55
CA LEU A 1109 -52.77 1.38 23.65
C LEU A 1109 -52.51 1.70 22.18
N ILE A 1110 -52.53 2.98 21.79
CA ILE A 1110 -52.21 3.42 20.42
C ILE A 1110 -50.72 3.18 20.14
N LEU A 1111 -49.83 3.57 21.05
CA LEU A 1111 -48.40 3.36 20.89
C LEU A 1111 -48.04 1.87 20.84
N GLU A 1112 -48.70 1.03 21.65
CA GLU A 1112 -48.54 -0.43 21.61
C GLU A 1112 -48.98 -0.99 20.24
N HIS A 1113 -50.16 -0.60 19.75
CA HIS A 1113 -50.67 -1.02 18.44
C HIS A 1113 -49.74 -0.61 17.29
N VAL A 1114 -49.29 0.66 17.28
CA VAL A 1114 -48.41 1.18 16.23
C VAL A 1114 -47.03 0.52 16.29
N SER A 1115 -46.50 0.29 17.50
CA SER A 1115 -45.21 -0.40 17.68
C SER A 1115 -45.24 -1.85 17.23
N ALA A 1116 -46.37 -2.53 17.39
CA ALA A 1116 -46.55 -3.92 16.96
C ALA A 1116 -46.78 -4.07 15.44
N ASN A 1117 -47.28 -3.03 14.76
CA ASN A 1117 -47.77 -3.15 13.38
C ASN A 1117 -47.14 -2.17 12.38
N SER A 1118 -46.20 -1.31 12.79
CA SER A 1118 -45.54 -0.36 11.91
C SER A 1118 -44.04 -0.16 12.19
N ASN A 1119 -43.37 0.63 11.34
CA ASN A 1119 -41.97 0.98 11.47
C ASN A 1119 -41.75 2.14 12.45
N GLN A 1120 -40.50 2.26 12.92
CA GLN A 1120 -40.12 3.24 13.94
C GLN A 1120 -40.34 4.70 13.51
N ASN A 1121 -40.28 5.03 12.22
CA ASN A 1121 -40.53 6.39 11.75
C ASN A 1121 -42.00 6.82 11.94
N GLU A 1122 -42.94 5.88 11.83
CA GLU A 1122 -44.35 6.15 12.12
C GLU A 1122 -44.62 6.22 13.62
N ILE A 1123 -43.95 5.39 14.42
CA ILE A 1123 -44.03 5.46 15.88
C ILE A 1123 -43.65 6.86 16.37
N GLU A 1124 -42.57 7.45 15.84
CA GLU A 1124 -42.17 8.82 16.19
C GLU A 1124 -43.22 9.87 15.78
N LEU A 1125 -43.85 9.71 14.61
CA LEU A 1125 -44.92 10.60 14.17
C LEU A 1125 -46.14 10.52 15.11
N TYR A 1126 -46.52 9.32 15.55
CA TYR A 1126 -47.57 9.14 16.54
C TYR A 1126 -47.19 9.76 17.89
N LYS A 1127 -45.97 9.56 18.39
CA LYS A 1127 -45.50 10.20 19.63
C LYS A 1127 -45.62 11.72 19.58
N LEU A 1128 -45.27 12.33 18.45
CA LEU A 1128 -45.41 13.78 18.25
C LEU A 1128 -46.87 14.23 18.24
N ALA A 1129 -47.74 13.50 17.54
CA ALA A 1129 -49.17 13.80 17.53
C ALA A 1129 -49.83 13.62 18.90
N LEU A 1130 -49.42 12.59 19.67
CA LEU A 1130 -49.92 12.32 21.02
C LEU A 1130 -49.44 13.37 22.05
N ALA A 1131 -48.27 13.98 21.83
CA ALA A 1131 -47.73 15.01 22.71
C ALA A 1131 -48.52 16.34 22.67
N ASP A 1132 -49.27 16.59 21.59
CA ASP A 1132 -50.08 17.80 21.38
C ASP A 1132 -51.55 17.44 21.12
N ALA A 1133 -52.18 16.83 22.12
CA ALA A 1133 -53.56 16.33 22.05
C ALA A 1133 -54.65 17.39 21.79
N ARG A 1134 -54.30 18.68 21.75
CA ARG A 1134 -55.22 19.79 21.41
C ARG A 1134 -55.27 20.06 19.91
N ALA A 1135 -54.18 19.80 19.20
CA ALA A 1135 -54.06 20.03 17.76
C ALA A 1135 -54.39 18.79 16.91
N TYR A 1136 -54.36 17.60 17.51
CA TYR A 1136 -54.51 16.31 16.80
C TYR A 1136 -55.61 15.43 17.39
N GLN A 1137 -56.25 14.64 16.52
CA GLN A 1137 -57.13 13.53 16.90
C GLN A 1137 -56.56 12.24 16.33
N VAL A 1138 -56.91 11.10 16.92
CA VAL A 1138 -56.57 9.79 16.34
C VAL A 1138 -57.87 9.09 15.96
N ILE A 1139 -57.95 8.61 14.73
CA ILE A 1139 -59.04 7.76 14.25
C ILE A 1139 -58.69 6.34 14.64
N LEU A 1140 -59.60 5.65 15.32
CA LEU A 1140 -59.43 4.26 15.72
C LEU A 1140 -60.49 3.37 15.08
N ALA A 1141 -60.07 2.19 14.65
CA ALA A 1141 -60.94 1.06 14.34
C ALA A 1141 -60.81 0.07 15.50
N ARG A 1142 -61.91 -0.21 16.21
CA ARG A 1142 -61.93 -1.11 17.36
C ARG A 1142 -62.89 -2.27 17.12
N SER A 1143 -62.53 -3.47 17.58
CA SER A 1143 -63.45 -4.61 17.55
C SER A 1143 -64.56 -4.45 18.59
N PHE A 1144 -65.78 -4.81 18.24
CA PHE A 1144 -66.91 -4.88 19.18
C PHE A 1144 -67.21 -6.35 19.53
N PRO A 1145 -67.44 -6.71 20.81
CA PRO A 1145 -67.48 -5.86 22.01
C PRO A 1145 -66.12 -5.69 22.73
N SER A 1146 -65.04 -6.35 22.28
CA SER A 1146 -63.77 -6.45 23.02
C SER A 1146 -62.92 -5.16 23.08
N ASN A 1147 -63.30 -4.12 22.33
CA ASN A 1147 -62.65 -2.81 22.26
C ASN A 1147 -61.16 -2.82 21.87
N LYS A 1148 -60.65 -3.93 21.30
CA LYS A 1148 -59.27 -4.05 20.84
C LYS A 1148 -59.02 -3.16 19.63
N ILE A 1149 -57.91 -2.42 19.61
CA ILE A 1149 -57.52 -1.59 18.47
C ILE A 1149 -57.09 -2.51 17.32
N LEU A 1150 -57.81 -2.39 16.20
CA LEU A 1150 -57.52 -3.10 14.95
C LEU A 1150 -56.80 -2.19 13.95
N GLY A 1151 -56.96 -0.88 14.08
CA GLY A 1151 -56.27 0.10 13.26
C GLY A 1151 -56.34 1.51 13.82
N SER A 1152 -55.40 2.36 13.40
CA SER A 1152 -55.26 3.75 13.82
C SER A 1152 -54.88 4.66 12.65
N GLY A 1153 -55.17 5.96 12.75
CA GLY A 1153 -54.69 6.98 11.82
C GLY A 1153 -54.63 8.35 12.49
N ILE A 1154 -53.61 9.16 12.19
CA ILE A 1154 -53.48 10.50 12.76
C ILE A 1154 -54.34 11.47 11.95
N LEU A 1155 -55.23 12.19 12.62
CA LEU A 1155 -56.05 13.24 12.05
C LEU A 1155 -55.46 14.61 12.42
N CYS A 1156 -55.01 15.34 11.40
CA CYS A 1156 -54.43 16.67 11.55
C CYS A 1156 -55.19 17.70 10.71
N TYR A 1157 -55.07 18.97 11.09
CA TYR A 1157 -55.72 20.09 10.41
C TYR A 1157 -54.67 21.09 9.91
N GLY A 1158 -54.98 21.89 8.89
CA GLY A 1158 -54.02 22.82 8.27
C GLY A 1158 -53.38 23.86 9.23
N ARG A 1159 -53.99 24.10 10.39
CA ARG A 1159 -53.47 24.98 11.46
C ARG A 1159 -52.60 24.28 12.51
N SER A 1160 -52.38 22.97 12.36
CA SER A 1160 -51.57 22.18 13.31
C SER A 1160 -50.07 22.41 13.11
N SER A 1161 -49.27 22.25 14.18
CA SER A 1161 -47.81 22.41 14.16
C SER A 1161 -47.12 21.46 13.16
N LEU A 1162 -47.63 20.23 12.99
CA LEU A 1162 -47.14 19.25 12.02
C LEU A 1162 -47.40 19.67 10.56
N ALA A 1163 -48.37 20.56 10.30
CA ALA A 1163 -48.62 21.07 8.96
C ALA A 1163 -47.44 21.87 8.40
N GLU A 1164 -46.54 22.37 9.24
CA GLU A 1164 -45.30 23.03 8.82
C GLU A 1164 -44.29 22.08 8.16
N PHE A 1165 -44.22 20.85 8.65
CA PHE A 1165 -43.32 19.79 8.19
C PHE A 1165 -43.96 18.90 7.10
N LEU A 1166 -45.20 19.23 6.73
CA LEU A 1166 -46.01 18.52 5.75
C LEU A 1166 -46.62 19.53 4.75
N PRO A 1167 -45.81 20.14 3.87
CA PRO A 1167 -46.28 21.23 2.98
C PRO A 1167 -47.48 20.88 2.12
N VAL A 1168 -47.68 19.60 1.80
CA VAL A 1168 -48.86 19.11 1.09
C VAL A 1168 -50.18 19.49 1.79
N LEU A 1169 -50.19 19.64 3.12
CA LEU A 1169 -51.36 20.09 3.89
C LEU A 1169 -51.62 21.59 3.75
N ARG A 1170 -50.59 22.39 3.46
CA ARG A 1170 -50.69 23.84 3.24
C ARG A 1170 -51.18 24.20 1.84
N THR A 1171 -51.15 23.26 0.89
CA THR A 1171 -51.65 23.46 -0.49
C THR A 1171 -53.15 23.83 -0.58
N THR A 1172 -53.86 23.72 0.54
CA THR A 1172 -55.28 24.03 0.67
C THR A 1172 -55.47 24.82 1.96
N THR A 1173 -55.84 26.09 1.85
CA THR A 1173 -55.98 27.02 2.99
C THR A 1173 -56.96 26.55 4.05
N ASP A 1174 -57.94 25.69 3.68
CA ASP A 1174 -58.94 25.06 4.56
C ASP A 1174 -58.98 23.53 4.36
N GLY A 1175 -57.87 22.86 4.65
CA GLY A 1175 -57.72 21.41 4.47
C GLY A 1175 -57.41 20.61 5.74
N GLY A 1176 -57.87 19.36 5.77
CA GLY A 1176 -57.50 18.35 6.77
C GLY A 1176 -56.60 17.26 6.20
N GLY A 1177 -55.95 16.48 7.06
CA GLY A 1177 -55.05 15.41 6.68
C GLY A 1177 -55.25 14.16 7.51
N ILE A 1178 -55.13 13.00 6.84
CA ILE A 1178 -55.00 11.69 7.47
C ILE A 1178 -53.57 11.21 7.22
N LEU A 1179 -52.82 11.02 8.29
CA LEU A 1179 -51.40 10.64 8.26
C LEU A 1179 -51.18 9.27 8.88
N ALA A 1180 -50.23 8.52 8.33
CA ALA A 1180 -49.76 7.22 8.84
C ALA A 1180 -50.90 6.28 9.30
N PRO A 1181 -51.82 5.89 8.40
CA PRO A 1181 -52.81 4.86 8.73
C PRO A 1181 -52.13 3.50 8.97
N VAL A 1182 -52.30 2.93 10.17
CA VAL A 1182 -51.71 1.65 10.60
C VAL A 1182 -52.82 0.66 10.92
N VAL A 1183 -52.85 -0.48 10.23
CA VAL A 1183 -53.83 -1.57 10.45
C VAL A 1183 -53.07 -2.82 10.86
N SER A 1184 -53.64 -3.61 11.79
CA SER A 1184 -52.98 -4.84 12.23
C SER A 1184 -52.88 -5.86 11.10
N LEU A 1185 -51.68 -6.40 10.90
CA LEU A 1185 -51.35 -7.35 9.82
C LEU A 1185 -51.99 -8.74 10.02
N SER A 1186 -52.44 -9.04 11.24
CA SER A 1186 -53.00 -10.35 11.63
C SER A 1186 -54.47 -10.56 11.28
N ASN A 1187 -55.09 -9.63 10.53
CA ASN A 1187 -56.54 -9.58 10.33
C ASN A 1187 -56.91 -9.81 8.86
N ASP A 1188 -57.73 -10.83 8.59
CA ASP A 1188 -58.18 -11.21 7.24
C ASP A 1188 -58.97 -10.08 6.52
N ASN A 1189 -59.46 -9.09 7.28
CA ASN A 1189 -60.22 -7.94 6.79
C ASN A 1189 -59.38 -6.65 6.67
N TYR A 1190 -58.06 -6.74 6.49
CA TYR A 1190 -57.13 -5.60 6.41
C TYR A 1190 -57.62 -4.46 5.51
N VAL A 1191 -58.08 -4.79 4.29
CA VAL A 1191 -58.54 -3.81 3.30
C VAL A 1191 -59.79 -3.07 3.78
N SER A 1192 -60.77 -3.78 4.33
CA SER A 1192 -62.01 -3.20 4.83
C SER A 1192 -61.76 -2.28 6.04
N ILE A 1193 -60.86 -2.68 6.94
CA ILE A 1193 -60.48 -1.87 8.11
C ILE A 1193 -59.77 -0.58 7.68
N PHE A 1194 -58.81 -0.69 6.74
CA PHE A 1194 -58.11 0.46 6.17
C PHE A 1194 -59.07 1.45 5.49
N GLN A 1195 -59.98 0.95 4.65
CA GLN A 1195 -61.00 1.76 3.99
C GLN A 1195 -61.92 2.46 5.01
N GLY A 1196 -62.34 1.75 6.06
CA GLY A 1196 -63.17 2.31 7.12
C GLY A 1196 -62.50 3.44 7.90
N LEU A 1197 -61.21 3.31 8.23
CA LEU A 1197 -60.42 4.38 8.86
C LEU A 1197 -60.38 5.64 8.00
N LEU A 1198 -60.11 5.49 6.71
CA LEU A 1198 -60.05 6.61 5.78
C LEU A 1198 -61.42 7.28 5.63
N VAL A 1199 -62.50 6.50 5.45
CA VAL A 1199 -63.87 7.03 5.36
C VAL A 1199 -64.26 7.79 6.63
N CYS A 1200 -63.94 7.26 7.81
CA CYS A 1200 -64.19 7.93 9.09
C CYS A 1200 -63.45 9.28 9.17
N GLY A 1201 -62.17 9.31 8.82
CA GLY A 1201 -61.38 10.54 8.81
C GLY A 1201 -61.88 11.57 7.80
N ILE A 1202 -62.19 11.15 6.58
CA ILE A 1202 -62.72 12.02 5.52
C ILE A 1202 -64.07 12.64 5.96
N ARG A 1203 -64.97 11.84 6.55
CA ARG A 1203 -66.24 12.33 7.10
C ARG A 1203 -66.01 13.33 8.24
N ARG A 1204 -65.03 13.08 9.11
CA ARG A 1204 -64.71 13.97 10.22
C ARG A 1204 -64.16 15.32 9.74
N ILE A 1205 -63.27 15.32 8.75
CA ILE A 1205 -62.75 16.53 8.10
C ILE A 1205 -63.88 17.30 7.42
N LYS A 1206 -64.78 16.61 6.71
CA LYS A 1206 -65.96 17.22 6.07
C LYS A 1206 -66.90 17.86 7.09
N ALA A 1207 -67.13 17.20 8.23
CA ALA A 1207 -67.97 17.71 9.31
C ALA A 1207 -67.40 18.96 10.00
N GLN A 1208 -66.08 19.17 9.91
CA GLN A 1208 -65.40 20.38 10.40
C GLN A 1208 -65.45 21.55 9.37
N GLY A 1209 -66.17 21.39 8.25
CA GLY A 1209 -66.33 22.43 7.23
C GLY A 1209 -65.13 22.62 6.30
N LEU A 1210 -64.16 21.70 6.32
CA LEU A 1210 -62.96 21.79 5.48
C LEU A 1210 -63.25 21.28 4.06
N ASN A 1211 -62.64 21.93 3.05
CA ASN A 1211 -62.96 21.65 1.65
C ASN A 1211 -61.98 20.66 0.98
N SER A 1212 -60.91 20.26 1.67
CA SER A 1212 -59.95 19.29 1.15
C SER A 1212 -59.47 18.30 2.20
N CYS A 1213 -59.04 17.13 1.74
CA CYS A 1213 -58.48 16.08 2.57
C CYS A 1213 -57.23 15.49 1.92
N VAL A 1214 -56.09 15.54 2.62
CA VAL A 1214 -54.85 14.89 2.19
C VAL A 1214 -54.72 13.52 2.85
N LEU A 1215 -54.38 12.51 2.07
CA LEU A 1215 -54.09 11.16 2.53
C LEU A 1215 -52.61 10.88 2.30
N ASN A 1216 -51.82 10.89 3.38
CA ASN A 1216 -50.38 10.61 3.29
C ASN A 1216 -50.10 9.11 3.46
N LYS A 1217 -49.25 8.55 2.59
CA LYS A 1217 -48.89 7.11 2.54
C LYS A 1217 -50.08 6.19 2.25
N ALA A 1218 -50.83 6.48 1.20
CA ALA A 1218 -51.88 5.61 0.68
C ALA A 1218 -51.32 4.56 -0.30
N SER A 1219 -51.94 3.37 -0.35
CA SER A 1219 -51.72 2.39 -1.42
C SER A 1219 -52.84 2.53 -2.44
N TRP A 1220 -52.49 2.86 -3.69
CA TRP A 1220 -53.43 2.91 -4.82
C TRP A 1220 -54.22 1.60 -5.01
N LYS A 1221 -53.67 0.45 -4.61
CA LYS A 1221 -54.38 -0.85 -4.74
C LYS A 1221 -55.44 -1.07 -3.64
N LEU A 1222 -55.39 -0.31 -2.55
CA LEU A 1222 -56.28 -0.43 -1.39
C LEU A 1222 -57.40 0.62 -1.38
N LEU A 1223 -57.26 1.66 -2.19
CA LEU A 1223 -58.23 2.73 -2.45
C LEU A 1223 -58.97 2.46 -3.76
#